data_AF-A0AB34IQC9-F1
#
_entry.id   AF-A0AB34IQC9-F1
#
_cell.length_a   1.000
_cell.length_b   1.000
_cell.length_c   1.000
_cell.angle_alpha   90.00
_cell.angle_beta   90.00
_cell.angle_gamma   90.00
#
_symmetry.space_group_name_H-M   'P 1'
#
loop_
_entity.id
_entity.type
_entity.pdbx_description
1 polymer ?
#
loop_
_entity_poly.entity_id
_entity_poly.type
_entity_poly.pdbx_seq_one_letter_code
_entity_poly.pdbx_strand_id
1 'polypeptide(L)'
;MAAEAPGSLAVGVDVGGTHILAVLMDASGHVYARHNEPLDAALRGDRHAIGQRIAAAIAAVWRHAQQELPHRLPLRGVGIAVPGNVEPRGALARYLPNFGWLEPVDLGALVLQQPVSASASASASSPLGELLSLTTVHLRNDGRCAALAERHFGAGAAAGHEVIAMATLGTGIGGALLHGARGALFDGCSYDAGDFGHHVLRSGERAFACVCGRRGCFEAHASAQGLVRHWRAAGGDEAISLDDAKAVVLRLRQGEPLARAAFDAYRADLAAGLANLVTFYNPSLVVLGGGLARTAELYDGLQAAVDAETLPATRGKCAVVQSQLGADCAAMGAAWLVFAETEGEARAAAPAHAAAGAIVCLGLACMDSTLWTAAFPEADSKNVAQRSLTCGGGNAANSAVAAARLCGGGGGAVRLVSKVGADVHGEAVVAELAREGVCTAGVRVAPRGHATPTSVILVSGAERTIVHAAGLAASAPLRADELPPRWLEGAALLHLDGRHADAALAGARLAVQRGVRVLLDVERPRPRLAELLALADFVVSSADFPRKLAAEEAAGGGGAPLSAEEGAAFVLGRCERAAWVCVTLGEEGCVALERTEGGGTRCTRVAAAPLQTEGGVRDSTGAGDAFIGAAAVGLSRGLPLAEVLRLGAHVAAANCSADGARGGMPHLHELPAELRALLAG
;
A
#
# COMPACT_ATOMS: atom_id res chain seq x y z
N MET A 1 29.21 -16.48 -18.83
CA MET A 1 28.01 -15.63 -18.98
C MET A 1 28.44 -14.23 -18.58
N ALA A 2 28.30 -13.24 -19.46
CA ALA A 2 28.76 -11.88 -19.21
C ALA A 2 27.94 -11.25 -18.08
N ALA A 3 28.59 -10.77 -17.02
CA ALA A 3 27.96 -9.97 -15.99
C ALA A 3 27.47 -8.66 -16.63
N GLU A 4 26.17 -8.38 -16.54
CA GLU A 4 25.61 -7.10 -16.96
C GLU A 4 26.34 -5.96 -16.24
N ALA A 5 26.60 -4.87 -16.96
CA ALA A 5 27.20 -3.68 -16.36
C ALA A 5 26.24 -3.11 -15.29
N PRO A 6 26.75 -2.60 -14.16
CA PRO A 6 25.91 -2.06 -13.08
C PRO A 6 25.06 -0.89 -13.58
N GLY A 7 23.73 -0.98 -13.42
CA GLY A 7 22.78 0.00 -13.96
C GLY A 7 22.61 1.27 -13.10
N SER A 8 22.91 1.21 -11.80
CA SER A 8 22.88 2.35 -10.87
C SER A 8 23.36 1.96 -9.46
N LEU A 9 23.60 2.96 -8.59
CA LEU A 9 24.09 2.78 -7.22
C LEU A 9 23.06 3.25 -6.18
N ALA A 10 23.14 2.73 -4.96
CA ALA A 10 22.40 3.20 -3.79
C ALA A 10 23.30 3.20 -2.55
N VAL A 11 23.08 4.17 -1.65
CA VAL A 11 23.72 4.18 -0.34
C VAL A 11 22.76 3.54 0.67
N GLY A 12 23.27 2.63 1.48
CA GLY A 12 22.56 2.07 2.61
C GLY A 12 23.29 2.38 3.89
N VAL A 13 22.59 2.82 4.93
CA VAL A 13 23.18 3.17 6.23
C VAL A 13 22.50 2.37 7.33
N ASP A 14 23.26 1.58 8.07
CA ASP A 14 22.86 0.96 9.33
C ASP A 14 23.28 1.84 10.50
N VAL A 15 22.31 2.31 11.28
CA VAL A 15 22.51 3.18 12.43
C VAL A 15 22.09 2.40 13.67
N GLY A 16 23.05 1.80 14.36
CA GLY A 16 22.82 1.11 15.63
C GLY A 16 22.99 2.03 16.84
N GLY A 17 22.74 1.49 18.03
CA GLY A 17 22.94 2.23 19.30
C GLY A 17 24.41 2.51 19.65
N THR A 18 25.36 1.99 18.87
CA THR A 18 26.82 2.07 19.10
C THR A 18 27.64 2.25 17.83
N HIS A 19 27.02 2.30 16.65
CA HIS A 19 27.73 2.37 15.37
C HIS A 19 26.90 3.06 14.28
N ILE A 20 27.59 3.59 13.27
CA ILE A 20 27.04 3.96 11.97
C ILE A 20 27.87 3.27 10.91
N LEU A 21 27.23 2.43 10.09
CA LEU A 21 27.85 1.72 8.98
C LEU A 21 27.13 2.09 7.68
N ALA A 22 27.85 2.67 6.73
CA ALA A 22 27.33 3.01 5.42
C ALA A 22 28.01 2.16 4.35
N VAL A 23 27.23 1.68 3.39
CA VAL A 23 27.69 0.99 2.19
C VAL A 23 27.17 1.69 0.94
N LEU A 24 27.97 1.68 -0.13
CA LEU A 24 27.52 2.03 -1.48
C LEU A 24 27.53 0.76 -2.31
N MET A 25 26.39 0.38 -2.87
CA MET A 25 26.27 -0.85 -3.66
C MET A 25 25.44 -0.65 -4.93
N ASP A 26 25.56 -1.57 -5.89
CA ASP A 26 24.63 -1.70 -7.01
C ASP A 26 23.50 -2.69 -6.72
N ALA A 27 22.55 -2.81 -7.66
CA ALA A 27 21.40 -3.71 -7.56
C ALA A 27 21.77 -5.22 -7.52
N SER A 28 22.99 -5.60 -7.90
CA SER A 28 23.46 -6.98 -7.76
C SER A 28 23.92 -7.33 -6.34
N GLY A 29 24.01 -6.32 -5.46
CA GLY A 29 24.54 -6.46 -4.11
C GLY A 29 26.06 -6.28 -4.03
N HIS A 30 26.73 -5.85 -5.11
CA HIS A 30 28.17 -5.57 -5.07
C HIS A 30 28.44 -4.27 -4.32
N VAL A 31 29.21 -4.35 -3.23
CA VAL A 31 29.58 -3.19 -2.39
C VAL A 31 30.89 -2.57 -2.89
N TYR A 32 30.83 -1.31 -3.32
CA TYR A 32 31.95 -0.53 -3.84
C TYR A 32 32.70 0.26 -2.77
N ALA A 33 32.00 0.73 -1.75
CA ALA A 33 32.57 1.54 -0.68
C ALA A 33 31.89 1.22 0.63
N ARG A 34 32.67 1.28 1.72
CA ARG A 34 32.19 1.11 3.09
C ARG A 34 32.76 2.20 4.00
N HIS A 35 31.94 2.67 4.92
CA HIS A 35 32.35 3.53 6.01
C HIS A 35 31.75 2.98 7.30
N ASN A 36 32.55 2.87 8.35
CA ASN A 36 32.09 2.39 9.65
C ASN A 36 32.73 3.24 10.74
N GLU A 37 31.90 3.74 11.65
CA GLU A 37 32.35 4.53 12.80
C GLU A 37 31.54 4.20 14.06
N PRO A 38 32.16 4.28 15.25
CA PRO A 38 31.45 4.15 16.50
C PRO A 38 30.51 5.35 16.71
N LEU A 39 29.36 5.09 17.33
CA LEU A 39 28.43 6.11 17.80
C LEU A 39 28.54 6.23 19.32
N ASP A 40 28.97 7.41 19.78
CA ASP A 40 29.12 7.69 21.21
C ASP A 40 27.75 7.70 21.91
N ALA A 41 27.65 7.00 23.03
CA ALA A 41 26.46 6.98 23.87
C ALA A 41 26.09 8.38 24.40
N ALA A 42 27.06 9.30 24.50
CA ALA A 42 26.82 10.70 24.87
C ALA A 42 25.94 11.46 23.86
N LEU A 43 25.86 11.00 22.60
CA LEU A 43 25.01 11.59 21.56
C LEU A 43 23.55 11.10 21.62
N ARG A 44 23.21 10.17 22.52
CA ARG A 44 21.82 9.72 22.72
C ARG A 44 20.96 10.91 23.12
N GLY A 45 19.78 11.01 22.51
CA GLY A 45 18.86 12.15 22.67
C GLY A 45 19.16 13.35 21.76
N ASP A 46 20.40 13.50 21.26
CA ASP A 46 20.75 14.58 20.33
C ASP A 46 20.44 14.18 18.88
N ARG A 47 19.21 14.48 18.47
CA ARG A 47 18.71 14.26 17.11
C ARG A 47 19.62 14.91 16.07
N HIS A 48 20.03 16.14 16.29
CA HIS A 48 20.77 16.90 15.29
C HIS A 48 22.18 16.32 15.09
N ALA A 49 22.88 16.02 16.18
CA ALA A 49 24.20 15.40 16.10
C ALA A 49 24.15 14.03 15.39
N ILE A 50 23.16 13.19 15.71
CA ILE A 50 23.00 11.89 15.03
C ILE A 50 22.72 12.08 13.53
N GLY A 51 21.84 13.02 13.16
CA GLY A 51 21.59 13.37 11.77
C GLY A 51 22.85 13.80 11.01
N GLN A 52 23.70 14.63 11.63
CA GLN A 52 24.98 15.06 11.05
C GLN A 52 25.94 13.90 10.79
N ARG A 53 26.02 12.95 11.73
CA ARG A 53 26.90 11.78 11.60
C ARG A 53 26.44 10.86 10.47
N ILE A 54 25.13 10.65 10.35
CA ILE A 54 24.55 9.90 9.22
C ILE A 54 24.88 10.59 7.88
N ALA A 55 24.66 11.90 7.77
CA ALA A 55 24.99 12.67 6.57
C ALA A 55 26.49 12.60 6.22
N ALA A 56 27.37 12.66 7.23
CA ALA A 56 28.81 12.53 7.06
C ALA A 56 29.23 11.13 6.57
N ALA A 57 28.60 10.08 7.07
CA ALA A 57 28.84 8.71 6.63
C ALA A 57 28.44 8.51 5.16
N ILE A 58 27.29 9.04 4.74
CA ILE A 58 26.83 9.06 3.34
C ILE A 58 27.85 9.80 2.46
N ALA A 59 28.33 10.97 2.93
CA ALA A 59 29.34 11.75 2.23
C ALA A 59 30.67 11.01 2.07
N ALA A 60 31.05 10.21 3.06
CA ALA A 60 32.30 9.45 3.04
C ALA A 60 32.27 8.35 1.96
N VAL A 61 31.20 7.53 1.92
CA VAL A 61 31.09 6.46 0.91
C VAL A 61 30.94 7.01 -0.50
N TRP A 62 30.22 8.11 -0.67
CA TRP A 62 30.05 8.77 -1.97
C TRP A 62 31.36 9.33 -2.52
N ARG A 63 32.16 10.00 -1.67
CA ARG A 63 33.47 10.53 -2.08
C ARG A 63 34.44 9.43 -2.50
N HIS A 64 34.45 8.32 -1.78
CA HIS A 64 35.30 7.18 -2.12
C HIS A 64 34.97 6.62 -3.51
N ALA A 65 33.68 6.50 -3.82
CA ALA A 65 33.21 6.02 -5.12
C ALA A 65 33.58 6.92 -6.30
N GLN A 66 33.57 8.25 -6.09
CA GLN A 66 33.99 9.21 -7.12
C GLN A 66 35.48 9.12 -7.46
N GLN A 67 36.30 8.52 -6.59
CA GLN A 67 37.74 8.34 -6.81
C GLN A 67 38.07 7.01 -7.49
N GLU A 68 37.32 5.95 -7.18
CA GLU A 68 37.63 4.57 -7.57
C GLU A 68 36.86 4.10 -8.83
N LEU A 69 35.66 4.65 -9.11
CA LEU A 69 34.81 4.14 -10.20
C LEU A 69 35.07 4.86 -11.54
N PRO A 70 35.44 4.12 -12.62
CA PRO A 70 35.82 4.69 -13.91
C PRO A 70 34.64 5.28 -14.72
N HIS A 71 33.39 5.10 -14.28
CA HIS A 71 32.19 5.62 -14.93
C HIS A 71 31.18 6.18 -13.91
N ARG A 72 30.53 7.31 -14.24
CA ARG A 72 29.53 7.99 -13.41
C ARG A 72 28.21 7.22 -13.37
N LEU A 73 28.15 6.11 -12.63
CA LEU A 73 26.89 5.43 -12.36
C LEU A 73 25.98 6.36 -11.53
N PRO A 74 24.69 6.49 -11.88
CA PRO A 74 23.79 7.38 -11.16
C PRO A 74 23.49 6.81 -9.76
N LEU A 75 23.48 7.68 -8.74
CA LEU A 75 22.94 7.35 -7.42
C LEU A 75 21.41 7.44 -7.47
N ARG A 76 20.72 6.35 -7.12
CA ARG A 76 19.26 6.29 -7.04
C ARG A 76 18.71 6.86 -5.76
N GLY A 77 19.42 6.65 -4.66
CA GLY A 77 19.05 7.26 -3.40
C GLY A 77 19.74 6.68 -2.17
N VAL A 78 19.15 6.94 -1.00
CA VAL A 78 19.68 6.56 0.31
C VAL A 78 18.63 5.76 1.07
N GLY A 79 19.00 4.58 1.55
CA GLY A 79 18.24 3.84 2.55
C GLY A 79 18.91 3.94 3.92
N ILE A 80 18.10 3.98 4.96
CA ILE A 80 18.54 4.00 6.35
C ILE A 80 17.84 2.87 7.13
N ALA A 81 18.62 2.07 7.83
CA ALA A 81 18.23 1.07 8.81
C ALA A 81 18.43 1.65 10.22
N VAL A 82 17.40 1.56 11.05
CA VAL A 82 17.44 1.98 12.47
C VAL A 82 16.75 0.97 13.38
N PRO A 83 17.20 0.79 14.64
CA PRO A 83 16.51 -0.06 15.61
C PRO A 83 15.27 0.64 16.18
N GLY A 84 14.12 -0.01 16.06
CA GLY A 84 12.84 0.46 16.62
C GLY A 84 11.68 0.37 15.63
N ASN A 85 10.57 1.03 15.97
CA ASN A 85 9.34 1.04 15.16
C ASN A 85 9.40 2.15 14.11
N VAL A 86 9.33 1.76 12.85
CA VAL A 86 9.43 2.65 11.68
C VAL A 86 8.22 2.44 10.78
N GLU A 87 7.62 3.53 10.33
CA GLU A 87 6.50 3.46 9.40
C GLU A 87 6.97 3.15 7.96
N PRO A 88 6.33 2.20 7.26
CA PRO A 88 6.73 1.77 5.92
C PRO A 88 6.75 2.85 4.84
N ARG A 89 5.93 3.88 4.96
CA ARG A 89 5.73 4.91 3.94
C ARG A 89 6.18 6.26 4.47
N GLY A 90 7.41 6.63 4.14
CA GLY A 90 8.06 7.87 4.59
C GLY A 90 9.34 7.59 5.38
N ALA A 91 9.94 8.66 5.89
CA ALA A 91 11.15 8.59 6.72
C ALA A 91 10.84 8.79 8.22
N LEU A 92 9.63 8.43 8.64
CA LEU A 92 9.14 8.62 10.01
C LEU A 92 9.52 7.42 10.88
N ALA A 93 10.44 7.64 11.80
CA ALA A 93 10.69 6.75 12.93
C ALA A 93 9.70 7.10 14.05
N ARG A 94 8.81 6.17 14.41
CA ARG A 94 7.79 6.43 15.45
C ARG A 94 8.36 6.31 16.85
N TYR A 95 9.30 5.38 17.03
CA TYR A 95 9.85 5.04 18.35
C TYR A 95 11.24 4.40 18.20
N LEU A 96 12.29 5.05 18.69
CA LEU A 96 13.67 4.55 18.68
C LEU A 96 14.29 4.59 20.10
N PRO A 97 14.05 3.55 20.92
CA PRO A 97 14.47 3.55 22.32
C PRO A 97 15.99 3.59 22.48
N ASN A 98 16.74 3.02 21.54
CA ASN A 98 18.20 2.97 21.57
C ASN A 98 18.84 4.36 21.44
N PHE A 99 18.12 5.35 20.90
CA PHE A 99 18.55 6.75 20.84
C PHE A 99 17.84 7.63 21.90
N GLY A 100 16.98 7.05 22.74
CA GLY A 100 16.15 7.81 23.69
C GLY A 100 15.04 8.63 23.02
N TRP A 101 14.67 8.30 21.77
CA TRP A 101 13.65 9.04 21.02
C TRP A 101 12.31 8.32 21.15
N LEU A 102 11.51 8.77 22.12
CA LEU A 102 10.21 8.17 22.44
C LEU A 102 9.05 8.77 21.63
N GLU A 103 9.30 9.88 20.94
CA GLU A 103 8.34 10.59 20.08
C GLU A 103 8.72 10.44 18.61
N PRO A 104 7.75 10.53 17.67
CA PRO A 104 8.04 10.41 16.24
C PRO A 104 9.05 11.44 15.72
N VAL A 105 9.97 10.98 14.86
CA VAL A 105 11.01 11.78 14.21
C VAL A 105 11.04 11.49 12.73
N ASP A 106 10.95 12.55 11.91
CA ASP A 106 11.26 12.46 10.48
C ASP A 106 12.78 12.47 10.30
N LEU A 107 13.37 11.27 10.28
CA LEU A 107 14.81 11.10 10.18
C LEU A 107 15.31 11.47 8.78
N GLY A 108 14.48 11.32 7.75
CA GLY A 108 14.82 11.73 6.39
C GLY A 108 15.01 13.24 6.33
N ALA A 109 14.04 14.02 6.80
CA ALA A 109 14.17 15.47 6.90
C ALA A 109 15.39 15.87 7.75
N LEU A 110 15.61 15.19 8.87
CA LEU A 110 16.73 15.47 9.76
C LEU A 110 18.09 15.27 9.09
N VAL A 111 18.26 14.25 8.25
CA VAL A 111 19.49 13.97 7.50
C VAL A 111 19.65 14.94 6.32
N LEU A 112 18.56 15.22 5.60
CA LEU A 112 18.55 16.10 4.43
C LEU A 112 18.80 17.59 4.77
N GLN A 113 18.42 18.02 5.98
CA GLN A 113 18.62 19.40 6.44
C GLN A 113 20.03 19.68 6.96
N GLN A 114 20.93 18.68 7.03
CA GLN A 114 22.26 18.88 7.57
C GLN A 114 23.17 19.58 6.55
N PRO A 115 23.94 20.61 6.99
CA PRO A 115 25.00 21.16 6.17
C PRO A 115 26.07 20.07 5.99
N VAL A 116 26.14 19.49 4.80
CA VAL A 116 27.27 18.63 4.41
C VAL A 116 28.49 19.55 4.26
N SER A 117 29.17 19.82 5.37
CA SER A 117 30.38 20.62 5.38
C SER A 117 31.48 19.87 4.63
N ALA A 118 31.65 20.22 3.35
CA ALA A 118 32.95 20.15 2.73
C ALA A 118 33.81 21.21 3.43
N SER A 119 34.92 20.78 4.00
CA SER A 119 36.06 21.58 4.47
C SER A 119 36.01 23.06 4.05
N ALA A 120 36.15 23.96 5.02
CA ALA A 120 36.09 25.41 4.92
C ALA A 120 37.00 26.02 3.83
N SER A 121 36.53 26.01 2.58
CA SER A 121 36.91 26.89 1.48
C SER A 121 36.30 26.33 0.18
N ALA A 122 35.09 26.79 -0.17
CA ALA A 122 34.64 27.07 -1.54
C ALA A 122 33.13 27.38 -1.60
N SER A 123 32.81 28.28 -2.53
CA SER A 123 31.50 28.79 -2.96
C SER A 123 30.51 27.71 -3.41
N ALA A 124 29.20 28.01 -3.25
CA ALA A 124 27.99 27.41 -3.86
C ALA A 124 27.89 25.87 -3.96
N SER A 125 26.84 25.31 -3.35
CA SER A 125 26.34 23.93 -3.49
C SER A 125 27.40 22.81 -3.62
N SER A 126 27.73 22.18 -2.49
CA SER A 126 28.40 20.87 -2.49
C SER A 126 27.61 19.88 -3.38
N PRO A 127 28.25 19.11 -4.27
CA PRO A 127 27.59 18.10 -5.11
C PRO A 127 26.75 17.11 -4.31
N LEU A 128 27.07 16.88 -3.03
CA LEU A 128 26.27 16.02 -2.15
C LEU A 128 25.00 16.72 -1.62
N GLY A 129 25.03 18.04 -1.41
CA GLY A 129 23.85 18.81 -1.01
C GLY A 129 22.79 18.84 -2.10
N GLU A 130 23.20 19.02 -3.37
CA GLU A 130 22.29 18.88 -4.52
C GLU A 130 21.82 17.42 -4.70
N LEU A 131 22.71 16.43 -4.56
CA LEU A 131 22.37 15.01 -4.65
C LEU A 131 21.34 14.59 -3.60
N LEU A 132 21.53 14.97 -2.33
CA LEU A 132 20.61 14.69 -1.23
C LEU A 132 19.29 15.44 -1.41
N SER A 133 19.31 16.69 -1.89
CA SER A 133 18.09 17.46 -2.17
C SER A 133 17.18 16.85 -3.25
N LEU A 134 17.72 15.95 -4.08
CA LEU A 134 17.02 15.26 -5.17
C LEU A 134 16.75 13.78 -4.87
N THR A 135 17.13 13.31 -3.68
CA THR A 135 17.13 11.89 -3.32
C THR A 135 16.02 11.54 -2.33
N THR A 136 15.27 10.48 -2.63
CA THR A 136 14.35 9.87 -1.66
C THR A 136 15.14 9.14 -0.57
N VAL A 137 14.83 9.43 0.70
CA VAL A 137 15.36 8.70 1.85
C VAL A 137 14.34 7.64 2.27
N HIS A 138 14.72 6.37 2.20
CA HIS A 138 13.88 5.26 2.65
C HIS A 138 14.32 4.84 4.03
N LEU A 139 13.38 4.64 4.95
CA LEU A 139 13.67 4.26 6.32
C LEU A 139 13.00 2.93 6.66
N ARG A 140 13.73 2.03 7.32
CA ARG A 140 13.20 0.78 7.87
C ARG A 140 13.90 0.37 9.15
N ASN A 141 13.26 -0.57 9.84
CA ASN A 141 13.87 -1.31 10.93
C ASN A 141 15.10 -2.10 10.43
N ASP A 142 16.16 -2.13 11.23
CA ASP A 142 17.43 -2.83 10.96
C ASP A 142 17.27 -4.34 10.71
N GLY A 143 16.51 -5.04 11.54
CA GLY A 143 16.19 -6.47 11.37
C GLY A 143 15.40 -6.75 10.09
N ARG A 144 14.48 -5.85 9.71
CA ARG A 144 13.75 -5.93 8.43
C ARG A 144 14.67 -5.73 7.23
N CYS A 145 15.57 -4.74 7.30
CA CYS A 145 16.59 -4.55 6.26
C CYS A 145 17.48 -5.78 6.13
N ALA A 146 17.96 -6.32 7.25
CA ALA A 146 18.78 -7.53 7.23
C ALA A 146 18.05 -8.72 6.60
N ALA A 147 16.75 -8.89 6.88
CA ALA A 147 15.95 -9.93 6.23
C ALA A 147 15.88 -9.75 4.70
N LEU A 148 15.61 -8.52 4.23
CA LEU A 148 15.60 -8.22 2.81
C LEU A 148 16.97 -8.51 2.17
N ALA A 149 18.06 -8.09 2.81
CA ALA A 149 19.40 -8.35 2.31
C ALA A 149 19.65 -9.86 2.16
N GLU A 150 19.36 -10.65 3.19
CA GLU A 150 19.54 -12.11 3.15
C GLU A 150 18.66 -12.78 2.11
N ARG A 151 17.44 -12.28 1.87
CA ARG A 151 16.57 -12.76 0.79
C ARG A 151 17.18 -12.55 -0.59
N HIS A 152 17.87 -11.43 -0.82
CA HIS A 152 18.34 -11.05 -2.15
C HIS A 152 19.78 -11.45 -2.43
N PHE A 153 20.65 -11.39 -1.42
CA PHE A 153 22.10 -11.55 -1.59
C PHE A 153 22.72 -12.61 -0.69
N GLY A 154 21.98 -13.09 0.31
CA GLY A 154 22.49 -13.98 1.34
C GLY A 154 21.85 -15.37 1.30
N ALA A 155 21.65 -15.95 2.48
CA ALA A 155 21.21 -17.33 2.63
C ALA A 155 19.82 -17.61 2.02
N GLY A 156 18.98 -16.58 1.87
CA GLY A 156 17.65 -16.66 1.30
C GLY A 156 17.58 -16.44 -0.22
N ALA A 157 18.72 -16.18 -0.89
CA ALA A 157 18.78 -15.93 -2.34
C ALA A 157 18.49 -17.18 -3.19
N ALA A 158 18.61 -18.38 -2.62
CA ALA A 158 18.22 -19.61 -3.29
C ALA A 158 16.72 -19.63 -3.63
N ALA A 159 16.38 -20.18 -4.81
CA ALA A 159 14.99 -20.29 -5.25
C ALA A 159 14.22 -21.29 -4.38
N GLY A 160 12.93 -21.00 -4.10
CA GLY A 160 11.99 -21.94 -3.47
C GLY A 160 11.58 -21.64 -2.02
N HIS A 161 12.15 -20.61 -1.37
CA HIS A 161 11.71 -20.20 -0.04
C HIS A 161 10.46 -19.32 -0.10
N GLU A 162 9.32 -19.82 0.41
CA GLU A 162 8.06 -19.06 0.47
C GLU A 162 7.94 -18.21 1.74
N VAL A 163 8.46 -18.69 2.85
CA VAL A 163 8.49 -17.96 4.13
C VAL A 163 9.89 -18.04 4.70
N ILE A 164 10.47 -16.88 5.01
CA ILE A 164 11.80 -16.72 5.59
C ILE A 164 11.67 -15.89 6.87
N ALA A 165 12.27 -16.36 7.96
CA ALA A 165 12.41 -15.60 9.19
C ALA A 165 13.86 -15.15 9.36
N MET A 166 14.07 -13.89 9.72
CA MET A 166 15.36 -13.36 10.15
C MET A 166 15.33 -13.15 11.65
N ALA A 167 16.29 -13.70 12.39
CA ALA A 167 16.47 -13.46 13.82
C ALA A 167 17.86 -12.86 14.08
N THR A 168 17.92 -11.68 14.68
CA THR A 168 19.16 -10.99 15.01
C THR A 168 19.55 -11.22 16.46
N LEU A 169 20.63 -11.97 16.69
CA LEU A 169 21.18 -12.27 18.02
C LEU A 169 22.20 -11.19 18.42
N GLY A 170 21.69 -10.07 18.92
CA GLY A 170 22.44 -8.93 19.43
C GLY A 170 22.28 -8.77 20.94
N THR A 171 22.31 -7.51 21.42
CA THR A 171 21.93 -7.17 22.80
C THR A 171 20.54 -7.72 23.14
N GLY A 172 19.62 -7.59 22.18
CA GLY A 172 18.29 -8.21 22.17
C GLY A 172 18.12 -9.26 21.07
N ILE A 173 16.86 -9.68 20.85
CA ILE A 173 16.45 -10.48 19.70
C ILE A 173 15.44 -9.68 18.90
N GLY A 174 15.89 -9.13 17.78
CA GLY A 174 15.01 -8.55 16.77
C GLY A 174 14.72 -9.58 15.68
N GLY A 175 13.77 -9.26 14.82
CA GLY A 175 13.51 -10.11 13.68
C GLY A 175 12.54 -9.54 12.67
N ALA A 176 12.38 -10.29 11.59
CA ALA A 176 11.43 -10.00 10.54
C ALA A 176 10.98 -11.29 9.86
N LEU A 177 9.80 -11.23 9.25
CA LEU A 177 9.24 -12.30 8.46
C LEU A 177 9.05 -11.81 7.03
N LEU A 178 9.47 -12.62 6.08
CA LEU A 178 9.23 -12.45 4.65
C LEU A 178 8.28 -13.55 4.18
N HIS A 179 7.32 -13.22 3.33
CA HIS A 179 6.33 -14.15 2.83
C HIS A 179 6.10 -14.05 1.31
N GLY A 180 5.68 -15.16 0.72
CA GLY A 180 5.39 -15.32 -0.71
C GLY A 180 6.64 -15.42 -1.58
N ALA A 181 6.46 -15.83 -2.83
CA ALA A 181 7.56 -16.02 -3.79
C ALA A 181 8.43 -14.76 -4.01
N ARG A 182 7.85 -13.58 -3.78
CA ARG A 182 8.55 -12.28 -3.87
C ARG A 182 9.32 -11.90 -2.61
N GLY A 183 9.16 -12.63 -1.50
CA GLY A 183 9.80 -12.32 -0.21
C GLY A 183 9.35 -10.98 0.35
N ALA A 184 8.04 -10.71 0.37
CA ALA A 184 7.50 -9.45 0.88
C ALA A 184 7.57 -9.42 2.42
N LEU A 185 7.94 -8.27 2.99
CA LEU A 185 7.92 -8.06 4.45
C LEU A 185 6.51 -8.20 5.00
N PHE A 186 6.39 -8.98 6.07
CA PHE A 186 5.18 -9.02 6.89
C PHE A 186 5.28 -7.91 7.95
N ASP A 187 4.60 -6.79 7.71
CA ASP A 187 4.69 -5.60 8.56
C ASP A 187 3.73 -5.62 9.77
N GLY A 188 2.58 -6.28 9.63
CA GLY A 188 1.51 -6.22 10.65
C GLY A 188 0.86 -4.84 10.73
N CYS A 189 -0.18 -4.72 11.57
CA CYS A 189 -1.01 -3.51 11.62
C CYS A 189 -0.31 -2.27 12.20
N SER A 190 0.74 -2.47 13.01
CA SER A 190 1.52 -1.39 13.65
C SER A 190 2.98 -1.39 13.23
N TYR A 191 3.34 -2.14 12.18
CA TYR A 191 4.70 -2.21 11.61
C TYR A 191 5.76 -2.93 12.47
N ASP A 192 5.35 -3.61 13.54
CA ASP A 192 6.21 -4.40 14.45
C ASP A 192 6.04 -5.92 14.31
N ALA A 193 5.34 -6.42 13.28
CA ALA A 193 5.26 -7.88 13.10
C ALA A 193 6.64 -8.48 12.83
N GLY A 194 6.97 -9.58 13.50
CA GLY A 194 8.31 -10.18 13.47
C GLY A 194 9.17 -9.83 14.69
N ASP A 195 8.68 -9.00 15.62
CA ASP A 195 9.30 -8.80 16.93
C ASP A 195 9.02 -9.99 17.88
N PHE A 196 9.55 -11.15 17.51
CA PHE A 196 9.31 -12.40 18.24
C PHE A 196 10.18 -12.56 19.49
N GLY A 197 11.11 -11.65 19.77
CA GLY A 197 11.93 -11.67 20.98
C GLY A 197 11.12 -11.63 22.28
N HIS A 198 9.89 -11.10 22.23
CA HIS A 198 9.07 -10.85 23.42
C HIS A 198 8.00 -11.92 23.72
N HIS A 199 7.91 -13.01 22.96
CA HIS A 199 7.09 -14.16 23.39
C HIS A 199 7.68 -14.82 24.65
N VAL A 200 6.82 -15.32 25.54
CA VAL A 200 7.26 -15.89 26.82
C VAL A 200 7.71 -17.34 26.60
N LEU A 201 9.01 -17.59 26.79
CA LEU A 201 9.64 -18.90 26.66
C LEU A 201 9.68 -19.66 28.00
N ARG A 202 9.97 -18.95 29.10
CA ARG A 202 10.13 -19.53 30.43
C ARG A 202 9.23 -18.83 31.45
N SER A 203 8.82 -19.56 32.48
CA SER A 203 8.03 -19.04 33.60
C SER A 203 8.64 -19.46 34.94
N GLY A 204 8.15 -18.87 36.04
CA GLY A 204 8.60 -19.20 37.39
C GLY A 204 10.05 -18.77 37.67
N GLU A 205 10.75 -19.56 38.49
CA GLU A 205 12.10 -19.23 38.98
C GLU A 205 13.16 -19.15 37.87
N ARG A 206 12.94 -19.88 36.77
CA ARG A 206 13.84 -19.87 35.62
C ARG A 206 13.64 -18.65 34.71
N ALA A 207 12.62 -17.82 34.92
CA ALA A 207 12.31 -16.70 34.03
C ALA A 207 13.19 -15.47 34.32
N PHE A 208 14.11 -15.16 33.40
CA PHE A 208 14.93 -13.96 33.45
C PHE A 208 14.11 -12.68 33.21
N ALA A 209 14.53 -11.57 33.83
CA ALA A 209 13.90 -10.27 33.58
C ALA A 209 14.23 -9.76 32.16
N CYS A 210 13.23 -9.21 31.48
CA CYS A 210 13.36 -8.59 30.16
C CYS A 210 13.22 -7.06 30.28
N VAL A 211 13.89 -6.33 29.39
CA VAL A 211 13.83 -4.86 29.32
C VAL A 211 12.44 -4.36 28.98
N CYS A 212 11.61 -5.16 28.30
CA CYS A 212 10.21 -4.83 28.02
C CYS A 212 9.30 -4.82 29.26
N GLY A 213 9.83 -5.14 30.45
CA GLY A 213 9.11 -5.18 31.73
C GLY A 213 8.50 -6.55 32.06
N ARG A 214 8.53 -7.51 31.13
CA ARG A 214 8.08 -8.89 31.37
C ARG A 214 9.22 -9.77 31.90
N ARG A 215 8.89 -11.02 32.25
CA ARG A 215 9.86 -12.06 32.60
C ARG A 215 9.73 -13.24 31.65
N GLY A 216 10.87 -13.88 31.37
CA GLY A 216 10.94 -15.13 30.60
C GLY A 216 10.75 -14.96 29.10
N CYS A 217 10.89 -13.74 28.57
CA CYS A 217 10.89 -13.51 27.14
C CYS A 217 12.02 -14.29 26.45
N PHE A 218 11.80 -14.75 25.23
CA PHE A 218 12.83 -15.41 24.43
C PHE A 218 14.11 -14.59 24.31
N GLU A 219 14.01 -13.29 24.08
CA GLU A 219 15.14 -12.37 24.11
C GLU A 219 15.91 -12.44 25.42
N ALA A 220 15.21 -12.48 26.56
CA ALA A 220 15.86 -12.47 27.86
C ALA A 220 16.75 -13.70 28.09
N HIS A 221 16.46 -14.80 27.39
CA HIS A 221 17.15 -16.08 27.47
C HIS A 221 18.15 -16.30 26.34
N ALA A 222 17.81 -15.91 25.11
CA ALA A 222 18.55 -16.29 23.90
C ALA A 222 19.23 -15.11 23.17
N SER A 223 19.29 -13.91 23.76
CA SER A 223 20.16 -12.82 23.27
C SER A 223 21.61 -12.94 23.76
N ALA A 224 22.50 -12.04 23.33
CA ALA A 224 23.85 -11.94 23.89
C ALA A 224 23.84 -11.75 25.42
N GLN A 225 22.95 -10.90 25.93
CA GLN A 225 22.75 -10.74 27.37
C GLN A 225 22.18 -12.00 28.01
N GLY A 226 21.33 -12.74 27.29
CA GLY A 226 20.81 -14.05 27.69
C GLY A 226 21.94 -15.05 27.98
N LEU A 227 22.96 -15.15 27.12
CA LEU A 227 24.12 -16.00 27.35
C LEU A 227 24.88 -15.64 28.64
N VAL A 228 25.06 -14.34 28.92
CA VAL A 228 25.71 -13.90 30.17
C VAL A 228 24.83 -14.20 31.39
N ARG A 229 23.50 -14.13 31.27
CA ARG A 229 22.57 -14.54 32.34
C ARG A 229 22.68 -16.05 32.61
N HIS A 230 22.78 -16.87 31.57
CA HIS A 230 23.04 -18.32 31.73
C HIS A 230 24.40 -18.59 32.38
N TRP A 231 25.44 -17.82 32.05
CA TRP A 231 26.75 -17.89 32.70
C TRP A 231 26.65 -17.64 34.21
N ARG A 232 25.98 -16.55 34.62
CA ARG A 232 25.75 -16.23 36.04
C ARG A 232 24.91 -17.30 36.73
N ALA A 233 23.86 -17.79 36.07
CA ALA A 233 23.01 -18.87 36.59
C ALA A 233 23.77 -20.20 36.77
N ALA A 234 24.80 -20.45 35.97
CA ALA A 234 25.69 -21.60 36.12
C ALA A 234 26.72 -21.43 37.25
N GLY A 235 26.77 -20.27 37.93
CA GLY A 235 27.76 -19.96 38.97
C GLY A 235 29.01 -19.25 38.46
N GLY A 236 28.96 -18.72 37.24
CA GLY A 236 30.02 -17.93 36.66
C GLY A 236 30.15 -16.53 37.27
N ASP A 237 31.35 -15.95 37.17
CA ASP A 237 31.70 -14.64 37.74
C ASP A 237 30.81 -13.49 37.22
N GLU A 238 30.33 -12.65 38.14
CA GLU A 238 29.53 -11.46 37.86
C GLU A 238 30.35 -10.29 37.28
N ALA A 239 31.68 -10.34 37.34
CA ALA A 239 32.57 -9.34 36.76
C ALA A 239 32.44 -9.23 35.23
N ILE A 240 31.92 -10.26 34.55
CA ILE A 240 31.55 -10.16 33.13
C ILE A 240 30.30 -9.29 33.01
N SER A 241 30.42 -8.15 32.33
CA SER A 241 29.28 -7.29 31.99
C SER A 241 28.24 -8.03 31.14
N LEU A 242 26.96 -7.69 31.29
CA LEU A 242 25.89 -8.26 30.47
C LEU A 242 26.10 -8.04 28.97
N ASP A 243 26.81 -6.97 28.59
CA ASP A 243 27.10 -6.64 27.19
C ASP A 243 28.34 -7.36 26.64
N ASP A 244 29.03 -8.18 27.44
CA ASP A 244 30.25 -8.90 27.07
C ASP A 244 30.06 -10.42 26.97
N ALA A 245 29.12 -10.85 26.13
CA ALA A 245 28.91 -12.26 25.82
C ALA A 245 30.15 -12.95 25.21
N LYS A 246 31.05 -12.17 24.58
CA LYS A 246 32.29 -12.68 23.98
C LYS A 246 33.23 -13.28 25.03
N ALA A 247 33.28 -12.70 26.24
CA ALA A 247 34.06 -13.25 27.34
C ALA A 247 33.59 -14.66 27.77
N VAL A 248 32.29 -14.95 27.68
CA VAL A 248 31.74 -16.28 27.95
C VAL A 248 32.11 -17.26 26.83
N VAL A 249 32.01 -16.84 25.57
CA VAL A 249 32.42 -17.65 24.40
C VAL A 249 33.93 -17.96 24.42
N LEU A 250 34.78 -17.02 24.87
CA LEU A 250 36.21 -17.26 25.01
C LEU A 250 36.50 -18.36 26.03
N ARG A 251 35.83 -18.33 27.19
CA ARG A 251 35.93 -19.37 28.22
C ARG A 251 35.43 -20.73 27.73
N LEU A 252 34.35 -20.74 26.94
CA LEU A 252 33.86 -21.95 26.28
C LEU A 252 34.94 -22.59 25.40
N ARG A 253 35.65 -21.77 24.60
CA ARG A 253 36.75 -22.21 23.73
C ARG A 253 37.97 -22.69 24.50
N GLN A 254 38.17 -22.18 25.72
CA GLN A 254 39.20 -22.64 26.64
C GLN A 254 38.82 -23.96 27.35
N GLY A 255 37.64 -24.51 27.09
CA GLY A 255 37.18 -25.77 27.65
C GLY A 255 36.63 -25.64 29.07
N GLU A 256 36.26 -24.44 29.51
CA GLU A 256 35.75 -24.23 30.86
C GLU A 256 34.37 -24.91 31.05
N PRO A 257 34.21 -25.81 32.04
CA PRO A 257 32.95 -26.54 32.24
C PRO A 257 31.73 -25.64 32.50
N LEU A 258 31.91 -24.54 33.24
CA LEU A 258 30.82 -23.59 33.53
C LEU A 258 30.35 -22.89 32.26
N ALA A 259 31.28 -22.48 31.39
CA ALA A 259 30.95 -21.84 30.13
C ALA A 259 30.22 -22.81 29.18
N ARG A 260 30.62 -24.09 29.18
CA ARG A 260 29.90 -25.16 28.46
C ARG A 260 28.47 -25.31 28.96
N ALA A 261 28.26 -25.44 30.27
CA ALA A 261 26.93 -25.57 30.85
C ALA A 261 26.02 -24.36 30.53
N ALA A 262 26.57 -23.15 30.64
CA ALA A 262 25.87 -21.93 30.28
C ALA A 262 25.49 -21.88 28.79
N PHE A 263 26.42 -22.25 27.92
CA PHE A 263 26.19 -22.25 26.47
C PHE A 263 25.19 -23.33 26.04
N ASP A 264 25.21 -24.51 26.66
CA ASP A 264 24.24 -25.58 26.38
C ASP A 264 22.82 -25.18 26.83
N ALA A 265 22.68 -24.53 27.99
CA ALA A 265 21.40 -23.99 28.45
C ALA A 265 20.88 -22.88 27.52
N TYR A 266 21.76 -21.96 27.11
CA TYR A 266 21.47 -20.94 26.11
C TYR A 266 21.00 -21.55 24.79
N ARG A 267 21.71 -22.57 24.26
CA ARG A 267 21.35 -23.24 22.99
C ARG A 267 19.99 -23.94 23.10
N ALA A 268 19.68 -24.54 24.24
CA ALA A 268 18.37 -25.17 24.46
C ALA A 268 17.23 -24.13 24.45
N ASP A 269 17.42 -22.98 25.10
CA ASP A 269 16.45 -21.89 25.07
C ASP A 269 16.35 -21.25 23.67
N LEU A 270 17.47 -21.13 22.95
CA LEU A 270 17.47 -20.71 21.56
C LEU A 270 16.62 -21.66 20.69
N ALA A 271 16.88 -22.96 20.78
CA ALA A 271 16.19 -23.98 20.00
C ALA A 271 14.67 -23.97 20.24
N ALA A 272 14.25 -23.87 21.50
CA ALA A 272 12.83 -23.79 21.86
C ALA A 272 12.15 -22.51 21.32
N GLY A 273 12.83 -21.36 21.39
CA GLY A 273 12.30 -20.13 20.81
C GLY A 273 12.19 -20.18 19.29
N LEU A 274 13.18 -20.75 18.60
CA LEU A 274 13.13 -20.96 17.15
C LEU A 274 12.04 -21.96 16.74
N ALA A 275 11.84 -23.03 17.51
CA ALA A 275 10.76 -24.00 17.27
C ALA A 275 9.36 -23.36 17.39
N ASN A 276 9.20 -22.38 18.30
CA ASN A 276 7.98 -21.57 18.34
C ASN A 276 7.79 -20.75 17.06
N LEU A 277 8.86 -20.18 16.49
CA LEU A 277 8.76 -19.49 15.18
C LEU A 277 8.32 -20.46 14.08
N VAL A 278 8.88 -21.68 14.07
CA VAL A 278 8.46 -22.72 13.14
C VAL A 278 6.98 -23.05 13.30
N THR A 279 6.52 -23.15 14.54
CA THR A 279 5.12 -23.45 14.86
C THR A 279 4.17 -22.33 14.43
N PHE A 280 4.53 -21.06 14.66
CA PHE A 280 3.65 -19.92 14.38
C PHE A 280 3.61 -19.55 12.91
N TYR A 281 4.74 -19.66 12.20
CA TYR A 281 4.90 -19.08 10.87
C TYR A 281 5.22 -20.09 9.77
N ASN A 282 5.57 -21.33 10.13
CA ASN A 282 5.99 -22.38 9.20
C ASN A 282 7.01 -21.89 8.14
N PRO A 283 8.12 -21.23 8.54
CA PRO A 283 9.14 -20.78 7.62
C PRO A 283 9.90 -21.98 7.05
N SER A 284 10.27 -21.87 5.78
CA SER A 284 11.21 -22.82 5.15
C SER A 284 12.67 -22.56 5.53
N LEU A 285 12.96 -21.33 5.99
CA LEU A 285 14.31 -20.88 6.34
C LEU A 285 14.25 -19.89 7.52
N VAL A 286 15.10 -20.10 8.51
CA VAL A 286 15.41 -19.15 9.58
C VAL A 286 16.88 -18.77 9.45
N VAL A 287 17.14 -17.49 9.22
CA VAL A 287 18.49 -16.93 9.14
C VAL A 287 18.82 -16.26 10.47
N LEU A 288 19.93 -16.68 11.08
CA LEU A 288 20.46 -16.10 12.31
C LEU A 288 21.55 -15.09 11.97
N GLY A 289 21.30 -13.81 12.27
CA GLY A 289 22.26 -12.72 12.15
C GLY A 289 22.69 -12.18 13.51
N GLY A 290 23.53 -11.14 13.49
CA GLY A 290 24.02 -10.49 14.71
C GLY A 290 25.34 -11.05 15.24
N GLY A 291 25.82 -10.46 16.33
CA GLY A 291 27.15 -10.71 16.87
C GLY A 291 27.36 -12.14 17.34
N LEU A 292 26.37 -12.68 18.08
CA LEU A 292 26.47 -14.00 18.69
C LEU A 292 26.26 -15.12 17.66
N ALA A 293 25.46 -14.87 16.61
CA ALA A 293 25.26 -15.80 15.50
C ALA A 293 26.55 -16.13 14.72
N ARG A 294 27.64 -15.35 14.87
CA ARG A 294 28.94 -15.68 14.26
C ARG A 294 29.76 -16.71 15.04
N THR A 295 29.23 -17.21 16.15
CA THR A 295 29.87 -18.23 16.98
C THR A 295 29.61 -19.60 16.35
N ALA A 296 30.64 -20.23 15.77
CA ALA A 296 30.49 -21.52 15.08
C ALA A 296 29.89 -22.61 16.00
N GLU A 297 30.29 -22.60 17.28
CA GLU A 297 29.81 -23.51 18.32
C GLU A 297 28.29 -23.45 18.52
N LEU A 298 27.64 -22.35 18.10
CA LEU A 298 26.19 -22.20 18.16
C LEU A 298 25.47 -23.24 17.30
N TYR A 299 26.03 -23.55 16.13
CA TYR A 299 25.39 -24.41 15.13
C TYR A 299 25.61 -25.90 15.40
N ASP A 300 26.51 -26.23 16.33
CA ASP A 300 26.76 -27.61 16.75
C ASP A 300 25.50 -28.18 17.42
N GLY A 301 24.72 -28.95 16.66
CA GLY A 301 23.49 -29.60 17.12
C GLY A 301 22.25 -28.71 17.21
N LEU A 302 22.32 -27.43 16.82
CA LEU A 302 21.18 -26.50 16.91
C LEU A 302 20.00 -26.95 16.04
N GLN A 303 20.25 -27.33 14.79
CA GLN A 303 19.18 -27.81 13.88
C GLN A 303 18.44 -29.00 14.49
N ALA A 304 19.17 -29.99 15.02
CA ALA A 304 18.57 -31.16 15.65
C ALA A 304 17.78 -30.81 16.92
N ALA A 305 18.25 -29.84 17.70
CA ALA A 305 17.53 -29.36 18.88
C ALA A 305 16.22 -28.64 18.50
N VAL A 306 16.23 -27.81 17.43
CA VAL A 306 15.01 -27.18 16.91
C VAL A 306 14.04 -28.25 16.39
N ASP A 307 14.53 -29.21 15.62
CA ASP A 307 13.72 -30.29 15.06
C ASP A 307 13.07 -31.18 16.13
N ALA A 308 13.74 -31.39 17.27
CA ALA A 308 13.20 -32.14 18.40
C ALA A 308 11.98 -31.45 19.05
N GLU A 309 11.98 -30.11 19.06
CA GLU A 309 10.92 -29.28 19.65
C GLU A 309 9.77 -28.97 18.66
N THR A 310 9.89 -29.36 17.39
CA THR A 310 8.85 -29.13 16.36
C THR A 310 7.92 -30.34 16.18
N LEU A 311 6.73 -30.06 15.65
CA LEU A 311 5.72 -31.07 15.34
C LEU A 311 6.24 -32.08 14.30
N PRO A 312 5.83 -33.36 14.35
CA PRO A 312 6.24 -34.35 13.36
C PRO A 312 6.00 -33.93 11.89
N ALA A 313 4.96 -33.12 11.65
CA ALA A 313 4.62 -32.64 10.31
C ALA A 313 5.54 -31.52 9.79
N THR A 314 6.22 -30.76 10.66
CA THR A 314 7.10 -29.63 10.30
C THR A 314 8.58 -29.89 10.60
N ARG A 315 8.89 -30.95 11.35
CA ARG A 315 10.25 -31.40 11.65
C ARG A 315 11.10 -31.57 10.39
N GLY A 316 12.31 -30.98 10.41
CA GLY A 316 13.28 -31.05 9.31
C GLY A 316 12.88 -30.26 8.06
N LYS A 317 11.76 -29.52 8.08
CA LYS A 317 11.30 -28.72 6.93
C LYS A 317 11.77 -27.26 6.98
N CYS A 318 12.29 -26.82 8.11
CA CYS A 318 12.84 -25.48 8.31
C CYS A 318 14.35 -25.56 8.50
N ALA A 319 15.11 -24.95 7.60
CA ALA A 319 16.56 -24.83 7.76
C ALA A 319 16.91 -23.65 8.68
N VAL A 320 17.78 -23.87 9.66
CA VAL A 320 18.31 -22.81 10.54
C VAL A 320 19.77 -22.58 10.17
N VAL A 321 20.08 -21.38 9.64
CA VAL A 321 21.40 -21.09 9.05
C VAL A 321 21.98 -19.78 9.56
N GLN A 322 23.29 -19.61 9.39
CA GLN A 322 23.96 -18.33 9.63
C GLN A 322 23.71 -17.36 8.48
N SER A 323 23.54 -16.08 8.80
CA SER A 323 23.60 -14.96 7.85
C SER A 323 24.92 -14.98 7.06
N GLN A 324 24.83 -14.80 5.75
CA GLN A 324 25.98 -14.82 4.84
C GLN A 324 26.58 -13.42 4.59
N LEU A 325 25.84 -12.36 4.95
CA LEU A 325 26.20 -10.97 4.63
C LEU A 325 26.95 -10.23 5.76
N GLY A 326 27.16 -10.89 6.90
CA GLY A 326 28.01 -10.38 7.96
C GLY A 326 27.53 -9.04 8.54
N ALA A 327 28.46 -8.11 8.75
CA ALA A 327 28.16 -6.81 9.35
C ALA A 327 27.45 -5.84 8.39
N ASP A 328 27.57 -6.06 7.08
CA ASP A 328 27.02 -5.16 6.06
C ASP A 328 25.53 -5.44 5.79
N CYS A 329 25.00 -6.55 6.31
CA CYS A 329 23.66 -7.07 6.04
C CYS A 329 22.54 -6.01 6.15
N ALA A 330 22.45 -5.29 7.28
CA ALA A 330 21.40 -4.29 7.48
C ALA A 330 21.58 -3.07 6.54
N ALA A 331 22.81 -2.64 6.30
CA ALA A 331 23.10 -1.52 5.40
C ALA A 331 22.83 -1.90 3.93
N MET A 332 23.18 -3.11 3.50
CA MET A 332 22.84 -3.63 2.17
C MET A 332 21.32 -3.72 1.99
N GLY A 333 20.61 -4.17 3.02
CA GLY A 333 19.15 -4.20 3.03
C GLY A 333 18.52 -2.82 2.92
N ALA A 334 19.10 -1.83 3.60
CA ALA A 334 18.68 -0.44 3.49
C ALA A 334 18.91 0.09 2.06
N ALA A 335 20.08 -0.16 1.46
CA ALA A 335 20.34 0.18 0.06
C ALA A 335 19.36 -0.51 -0.89
N TRP A 336 19.01 -1.78 -0.64
CA TRP A 336 18.04 -2.52 -1.44
C TRP A 336 16.65 -1.90 -1.44
N LEU A 337 16.22 -1.21 -0.36
CA LEU A 337 14.92 -0.49 -0.36
C LEU A 337 14.83 0.54 -1.50
N VAL A 338 15.95 1.20 -1.80
CA VAL A 338 16.06 2.16 -2.90
C VAL A 338 15.80 1.47 -4.23
N PHE A 339 16.43 0.30 -4.44
CA PHE A 339 16.25 -0.50 -5.65
C PHE A 339 14.88 -1.17 -5.74
N ALA A 340 14.32 -1.65 -4.64
CA ALA A 340 13.01 -2.28 -4.61
C ALA A 340 11.87 -1.27 -4.90
N GLU A 341 11.99 -0.02 -4.44
CA GLU A 341 11.08 1.06 -4.85
C GLU A 341 11.33 1.47 -6.30
N THR A 342 12.59 1.61 -6.75
CA THR A 342 12.86 1.93 -8.16
C THR A 342 12.60 0.78 -9.12
N GLU A 343 12.58 -0.48 -8.71
CA GLU A 343 12.07 -1.61 -9.48
C GLU A 343 10.55 -1.67 -9.39
N GLY A 344 9.94 -1.23 -8.30
CA GLY A 344 8.50 -0.91 -8.26
C GLY A 344 8.11 0.20 -9.25
N GLU A 345 8.98 1.21 -9.44
CA GLU A 345 8.80 2.34 -10.35
C GLU A 345 9.31 2.09 -11.78
N ALA A 346 10.36 1.29 -11.97
CA ALA A 346 10.93 0.93 -13.28
C ALA A 346 10.26 -0.30 -13.88
N ARG A 347 9.70 -1.20 -13.07
CA ARG A 347 8.71 -2.19 -13.53
C ARG A 347 7.34 -1.54 -13.75
N ALA A 348 7.15 -0.32 -13.25
CA ALA A 348 6.11 0.59 -13.72
C ALA A 348 6.53 1.43 -14.97
N ALA A 349 7.78 1.30 -15.47
CA ALA A 349 8.30 2.11 -16.58
C ALA A 349 9.06 1.36 -17.73
N ALA A 350 9.29 0.05 -17.67
CA ALA A 350 9.86 -0.76 -18.77
C ALA A 350 8.81 -1.72 -19.37
N PRO A 351 8.78 -1.94 -20.70
CA PRO A 351 7.62 -2.42 -21.42
C PRO A 351 7.44 -3.94 -21.27
N ALA A 352 6.83 -4.34 -20.18
CA ALA A 352 6.05 -5.56 -20.10
C ALA A 352 4.58 -5.12 -19.99
N HIS A 353 3.74 -5.59 -20.92
CA HIS A 353 2.29 -5.38 -21.03
C HIS A 353 1.61 -4.63 -19.85
N ALA A 354 0.99 -3.49 -20.19
CA ALA A 354 0.32 -2.49 -19.35
C ALA A 354 -0.32 -2.99 -18.04
N ALA A 355 0.43 -3.04 -16.94
CA ALA A 355 -0.16 -3.14 -15.61
C ALA A 355 -0.85 -1.81 -15.25
N ALA A 356 -2.19 -1.81 -15.22
CA ALA A 356 -3.03 -0.63 -14.95
C ALA A 356 -2.70 0.05 -13.61
N GLY A 357 -2.45 1.37 -13.65
CA GLY A 357 -2.39 2.19 -12.43
C GLY A 357 -3.75 2.24 -11.72
N ALA A 358 -3.77 2.69 -10.46
CA ALA A 358 -4.96 2.65 -9.64
C ALA A 358 -6.11 3.50 -10.21
N ILE A 359 -7.35 3.07 -9.99
CA ILE A 359 -8.56 3.84 -10.26
C ILE A 359 -8.97 4.53 -8.97
N VAL A 360 -9.13 5.85 -9.02
CA VAL A 360 -9.60 6.63 -7.87
C VAL A 360 -10.98 7.14 -8.19
N CYS A 361 -11.97 6.80 -7.38
CA CYS A 361 -13.32 7.34 -7.48
C CYS A 361 -13.50 8.41 -6.41
N LEU A 362 -13.88 9.63 -6.79
CA LEU A 362 -14.23 10.71 -5.86
C LEU A 362 -15.69 11.09 -6.06
N GLY A 363 -16.49 10.98 -5.00
CA GLY A 363 -17.90 11.31 -5.05
C GLY A 363 -18.71 10.75 -3.87
N LEU A 364 -19.99 10.51 -4.10
CA LEU A 364 -20.95 10.10 -3.06
C LEU A 364 -20.81 8.63 -2.67
N ALA A 365 -20.87 8.41 -1.35
CA ALA A 365 -21.19 7.14 -0.72
C ALA A 365 -22.41 7.36 0.19
N CYS A 366 -23.43 6.52 0.06
CA CYS A 366 -24.68 6.64 0.82
C CYS A 366 -25.19 5.27 1.24
N MET A 367 -26.26 5.25 2.04
CA MET A 367 -27.02 4.03 2.35
C MET A 367 -28.34 4.07 1.58
N ASP A 368 -28.58 3.07 0.74
CA ASP A 368 -29.81 2.96 -0.03
C ASP A 368 -30.72 1.90 0.58
N SER A 369 -32.02 2.21 0.66
CA SER A 369 -33.08 1.29 1.06
C SER A 369 -34.08 1.16 -0.07
N THR A 370 -34.03 0.03 -0.77
CA THR A 370 -34.91 -0.29 -1.88
C THR A 370 -36.11 -1.07 -1.37
N LEU A 371 -37.32 -0.61 -1.69
CA LEU A 371 -38.60 -1.21 -1.34
C LEU A 371 -39.35 -1.52 -2.63
N TRP A 372 -39.67 -2.80 -2.85
CA TRP A 372 -40.49 -3.21 -3.98
C TRP A 372 -41.95 -3.22 -3.56
N THR A 373 -42.78 -2.44 -4.23
CA THR A 373 -44.21 -2.31 -3.96
C THR A 373 -45.02 -2.70 -5.19
N ALA A 374 -46.27 -3.11 -4.99
CA ALA A 374 -47.17 -3.45 -6.09
C ALA A 374 -47.61 -2.21 -6.90
N ALA A 375 -47.65 -1.05 -6.25
CA ALA A 375 -47.92 0.26 -6.83
C ALA A 375 -47.15 1.33 -6.03
N PHE A 376 -46.93 2.50 -6.63
CA PHE A 376 -46.41 3.65 -5.88
C PHE A 376 -47.41 4.12 -4.82
N PRO A 377 -46.95 4.54 -3.63
CA PRO A 377 -47.82 4.97 -2.55
C PRO A 377 -48.55 6.28 -2.91
N GLU A 378 -49.86 6.32 -2.69
CA GLU A 378 -50.64 7.55 -2.68
C GLU A 378 -50.39 8.35 -1.39
N ALA A 379 -50.67 9.66 -1.43
CA ALA A 379 -50.60 10.49 -0.23
C ALA A 379 -51.53 9.94 0.87
N ASP A 380 -51.04 9.90 2.11
CA ASP A 380 -51.75 9.38 3.29
C ASP A 380 -52.18 7.88 3.20
N SER A 381 -51.53 7.10 2.33
CA SER A 381 -51.78 5.67 2.20
C SER A 381 -50.74 4.81 2.94
N LYS A 382 -51.13 3.59 3.31
CA LYS A 382 -50.24 2.57 3.87
C LYS A 382 -50.02 1.47 2.83
N ASN A 383 -48.78 1.31 2.40
CA ASN A 383 -48.41 0.32 1.40
C ASN A 383 -47.48 -0.71 2.05
N VAL A 384 -47.67 -1.97 1.72
CA VAL A 384 -46.79 -3.06 2.16
C VAL A 384 -45.77 -3.29 1.07
N ALA A 385 -44.49 -3.16 1.42
CA ALA A 385 -43.41 -3.59 0.53
C ALA A 385 -43.42 -5.12 0.44
N GLN A 386 -43.42 -5.64 -0.78
CA GLN A 386 -43.30 -7.08 -1.05
C GLN A 386 -41.92 -7.59 -0.63
N ARG A 387 -40.89 -6.75 -0.81
CA ARG A 387 -39.49 -7.02 -0.47
C ARG A 387 -38.81 -5.72 -0.07
N SER A 388 -37.74 -5.82 0.72
CA SER A 388 -36.87 -4.70 1.05
C SER A 388 -35.40 -5.12 1.03
N LEU A 389 -34.53 -4.24 0.55
CA LEU A 389 -33.08 -4.41 0.57
C LEU A 389 -32.44 -3.12 1.05
N THR A 390 -31.57 -3.21 2.04
CA THR A 390 -30.74 -2.08 2.47
C THR A 390 -29.28 -2.42 2.20
N CYS A 391 -28.59 -1.57 1.45
CA CYS A 391 -27.19 -1.76 1.07
C CYS A 391 -26.48 -0.42 0.87
N GLY A 392 -25.16 -0.45 0.81
CA GLY A 392 -24.40 0.71 0.39
C GLY A 392 -24.78 1.16 -1.03
N GLY A 393 -24.78 2.47 -1.25
CA GLY A 393 -25.13 3.13 -2.49
C GLY A 393 -24.21 4.31 -2.79
N GLY A 394 -24.61 5.11 -3.78
CA GLY A 394 -23.92 6.32 -4.22
C GLY A 394 -23.10 6.09 -5.49
N ASN A 395 -23.17 7.05 -6.43
CA ASN A 395 -22.64 6.87 -7.78
C ASN A 395 -21.15 6.49 -7.81
N ALA A 396 -20.29 7.27 -7.13
CA ALA A 396 -18.87 6.95 -7.04
C ALA A 396 -18.60 5.64 -6.29
N ALA A 397 -19.33 5.35 -5.21
CA ALA A 397 -19.17 4.13 -4.44
C ALA A 397 -19.57 2.88 -5.24
N ASN A 398 -20.68 2.94 -5.98
CA ASN A 398 -21.16 1.87 -6.87
C ASN A 398 -20.17 1.64 -8.03
N SER A 399 -19.70 2.72 -8.66
CA SER A 399 -18.68 2.64 -9.72
C SER A 399 -17.37 2.04 -9.20
N ALA A 400 -16.98 2.37 -7.95
CA ALA A 400 -15.80 1.79 -7.32
C ALA A 400 -15.95 0.28 -7.07
N VAL A 401 -17.12 -0.19 -6.62
CA VAL A 401 -17.40 -1.62 -6.44
C VAL A 401 -17.36 -2.35 -7.78
N ALA A 402 -18.04 -1.82 -8.81
CA ALA A 402 -17.98 -2.40 -10.15
C ALA A 402 -16.53 -2.53 -10.65
N ALA A 403 -15.72 -1.47 -10.50
CA ALA A 403 -14.31 -1.51 -10.87
C ALA A 403 -13.51 -2.52 -10.04
N ALA A 404 -13.73 -2.60 -8.72
CA ALA A 404 -12.98 -3.48 -7.82
C ALA A 404 -13.24 -4.96 -8.11
N ARG A 405 -14.51 -5.32 -8.38
CA ARG A 405 -14.90 -6.69 -8.78
C ARG A 405 -14.23 -7.13 -10.08
N LEU A 406 -14.04 -6.22 -11.02
CA LEU A 406 -13.35 -6.45 -12.29
C LEU A 406 -11.82 -6.44 -12.18
N CYS A 407 -11.26 -5.81 -11.14
CA CYS A 407 -9.82 -5.81 -10.84
C CYS A 407 -9.35 -7.04 -10.04
N GLY A 408 -10.23 -7.97 -9.68
CA GLY A 408 -9.86 -9.23 -9.02
C GLY A 408 -9.57 -9.13 -7.52
N GLY A 409 -10.08 -8.10 -6.83
CA GLY A 409 -10.11 -8.06 -5.35
C GLY A 409 -8.80 -7.69 -4.64
N GLY A 410 -7.76 -7.22 -5.35
CA GLY A 410 -6.56 -6.67 -4.73
C GLY A 410 -6.83 -5.28 -4.15
N GLY A 411 -6.86 -5.16 -2.82
CA GLY A 411 -7.30 -3.99 -2.03
C GLY A 411 -6.54 -2.65 -2.19
N GLY A 412 -5.87 -2.42 -3.33
CA GLY A 412 -5.25 -1.15 -3.69
C GLY A 412 -5.50 -0.68 -5.14
N ALA A 413 -6.13 -1.51 -5.98
CA ALA A 413 -6.39 -1.19 -7.38
C ALA A 413 -7.49 -0.14 -7.56
N VAL A 414 -8.46 -0.10 -6.63
CA VAL A 414 -9.54 0.89 -6.61
C VAL A 414 -9.58 1.58 -5.26
N ARG A 415 -9.66 2.90 -5.27
CA ARG A 415 -9.69 3.75 -4.08
C ARG A 415 -10.92 4.64 -4.13
N LEU A 416 -11.60 4.80 -3.00
CA LEU A 416 -12.71 5.73 -2.86
C LEU A 416 -12.32 6.92 -1.99
N VAL A 417 -12.58 8.12 -2.51
CA VAL A 417 -12.54 9.38 -1.76
C VAL A 417 -13.96 9.90 -1.63
N SER A 418 -14.44 9.93 -0.39
CA SER A 418 -15.84 10.29 -0.09
C SER A 418 -15.95 10.79 1.35
N LYS A 419 -17.18 11.09 1.79
CA LYS A 419 -17.47 11.51 3.16
C LYS A 419 -18.79 10.91 3.64
N VAL A 420 -18.74 10.23 4.78
CA VAL A 420 -19.89 9.61 5.46
C VAL A 420 -20.12 10.24 6.83
N GLY A 421 -21.29 10.02 7.43
CA GLY A 421 -21.59 10.46 8.79
C GLY A 421 -20.92 9.58 9.84
N ALA A 422 -20.81 10.09 11.07
CA ALA A 422 -20.38 9.32 12.24
C ALA A 422 -21.58 8.54 12.82
N ASP A 423 -22.14 7.62 12.02
CA ASP A 423 -23.33 6.84 12.34
C ASP A 423 -23.23 5.40 11.83
N VAL A 424 -24.20 4.56 12.25
CA VAL A 424 -24.26 3.14 11.89
C VAL A 424 -24.35 2.91 10.38
N HIS A 425 -24.92 3.85 9.63
CA HIS A 425 -24.99 3.76 8.17
C HIS A 425 -23.61 4.00 7.55
N GLY A 426 -22.86 4.99 8.03
CA GLY A 426 -21.51 5.29 7.58
C GLY A 426 -20.54 4.14 7.84
N GLU A 427 -20.60 3.56 9.05
CA GLU A 427 -19.83 2.37 9.42
C GLU A 427 -20.16 1.18 8.51
N ALA A 428 -21.45 0.91 8.28
CA ALA A 428 -21.89 -0.18 7.40
C ALA A 428 -21.44 0.02 5.95
N VAL A 429 -21.57 1.23 5.40
CA VAL A 429 -21.13 1.55 4.03
C VAL A 429 -19.63 1.34 3.86
N VAL A 430 -18.81 1.84 4.80
CA VAL A 430 -17.34 1.69 4.76
C VAL A 430 -16.92 0.23 4.88
N ALA A 431 -17.57 -0.53 5.77
CA ALA A 431 -17.29 -1.95 5.94
C ALA A 431 -17.68 -2.77 4.69
N GLU A 432 -18.81 -2.46 4.06
CA GLU A 432 -19.23 -3.09 2.79
C GLU A 432 -18.24 -2.81 1.67
N LEU A 433 -17.85 -1.55 1.48
CA LEU A 433 -16.87 -1.16 0.46
C LEU A 433 -15.52 -1.89 0.63
N ALA A 434 -15.04 -2.01 1.88
CA ALA A 434 -13.81 -2.75 2.16
C ALA A 434 -13.93 -4.25 1.83
N ARG A 435 -15.09 -4.87 2.09
CA ARG A 435 -15.36 -6.28 1.69
C ARG A 435 -15.39 -6.47 0.18
N GLU A 436 -15.84 -5.46 -0.56
CA GLU A 436 -15.84 -5.45 -2.03
C GLU A 436 -14.44 -5.16 -2.63
N GLY A 437 -13.41 -5.00 -1.79
CA GLY A 437 -12.03 -4.75 -2.24
C GLY A 437 -11.74 -3.29 -2.61
N VAL A 438 -12.62 -2.36 -2.24
CA VAL A 438 -12.39 -0.91 -2.43
C VAL A 438 -11.57 -0.37 -1.25
N CYS A 439 -10.47 0.32 -1.53
CA CYS A 439 -9.69 0.99 -0.50
C CYS A 439 -10.44 2.23 0.02
N THR A 440 -10.79 2.20 1.30
CA THR A 440 -11.60 3.24 1.98
C THR A 440 -10.77 4.23 2.80
N ALA A 441 -9.43 4.21 2.71
CA ALA A 441 -8.56 5.16 3.42
C ALA A 441 -8.81 6.64 3.04
N GLY A 442 -9.41 6.86 1.86
CA GLY A 442 -9.84 8.17 1.38
C GLY A 442 -11.21 8.63 1.89
N VAL A 443 -11.97 7.78 2.59
CA VAL A 443 -13.28 8.12 3.13
C VAL A 443 -13.13 8.89 4.44
N ARG A 444 -13.73 10.08 4.51
CA ARG A 444 -13.76 10.92 5.71
C ARG A 444 -15.04 10.67 6.50
N VAL A 445 -14.93 10.78 7.82
CA VAL A 445 -16.09 10.77 8.71
C VAL A 445 -16.41 12.22 9.08
N ALA A 446 -17.64 12.65 8.82
CA ALA A 446 -18.11 13.99 9.14
C ALA A 446 -18.20 14.19 10.67
N PRO A 447 -18.03 15.43 11.18
CA PRO A 447 -18.20 15.72 12.60
C PRO A 447 -19.59 15.35 13.13
N ARG A 448 -19.69 15.09 14.45
CA ARG A 448 -20.95 14.79 15.14
C ARG A 448 -22.04 15.79 14.77
N GLY A 449 -23.26 15.28 14.59
CA GLY A 449 -24.38 16.07 14.08
C GLY A 449 -24.48 16.09 12.56
N HIS A 450 -23.62 15.33 11.85
CA HIS A 450 -23.82 15.03 10.44
C HIS A 450 -24.14 13.55 10.20
N ALA A 451 -25.16 13.27 9.39
CA ALA A 451 -25.59 11.93 9.03
C ALA A 451 -25.03 11.51 7.66
N THR A 452 -24.84 10.20 7.51
CA THR A 452 -24.57 9.55 6.23
C THR A 452 -25.77 9.78 5.31
N PRO A 453 -25.57 10.21 4.05
CA PRO A 453 -26.67 10.37 3.12
C PRO A 453 -27.43 9.06 2.95
N THR A 454 -28.77 9.13 2.88
CA THR A 454 -29.60 7.96 2.66
C THR A 454 -30.60 8.18 1.53
N SER A 455 -30.95 7.11 0.83
CA SER A 455 -32.01 7.15 -0.18
C SER A 455 -33.02 6.05 0.09
N VAL A 456 -34.30 6.37 -0.09
CA VAL A 456 -35.37 5.37 -0.19
C VAL A 456 -35.75 5.25 -1.66
N ILE A 457 -35.60 4.05 -2.21
CA ILE A 457 -35.89 3.74 -3.60
C ILE A 457 -37.15 2.89 -3.62
N LEU A 458 -38.22 3.44 -4.19
CA LEU A 458 -39.47 2.71 -4.38
C LEU A 458 -39.48 2.14 -5.80
N VAL A 459 -39.67 0.83 -5.92
CA VAL A 459 -39.72 0.13 -7.21
C VAL A 459 -41.10 -0.47 -7.40
N SER A 460 -41.74 -0.18 -8.53
CA SER A 460 -43.06 -0.69 -8.91
C SER A 460 -43.03 -1.10 -10.38
N GLY A 461 -43.06 -2.40 -10.67
CA GLY A 461 -42.84 -2.91 -12.03
C GLY A 461 -41.42 -2.58 -12.52
N ALA A 462 -41.31 -1.93 -13.67
CA ALA A 462 -40.04 -1.47 -14.25
C ALA A 462 -39.67 -0.02 -13.85
N GLU A 463 -40.58 0.68 -13.16
CA GLU A 463 -40.40 2.08 -12.78
C GLU A 463 -39.83 2.21 -11.37
N ARG A 464 -39.14 3.32 -11.12
CA ARG A 464 -38.64 3.66 -9.79
C ARG A 464 -38.79 5.14 -9.47
N THR A 465 -38.99 5.42 -8.18
CA THR A 465 -38.90 6.78 -7.61
C THR A 465 -37.90 6.77 -6.47
N ILE A 466 -37.00 7.75 -6.47
CA ILE A 466 -35.94 7.87 -5.46
C ILE A 466 -36.22 9.10 -4.60
N VAL A 467 -36.43 8.87 -3.29
CA VAL A 467 -36.50 9.91 -2.28
C VAL A 467 -35.15 9.96 -1.57
N HIS A 468 -34.37 10.98 -1.89
CA HIS A 468 -33.06 11.17 -1.29
C HIS A 468 -33.17 12.09 -0.06
N ALA A 469 -32.82 11.57 1.12
CA ALA A 469 -32.77 12.35 2.34
C ALA A 469 -31.46 13.15 2.38
N ALA A 470 -31.49 14.32 1.75
CA ALA A 470 -30.33 15.20 1.57
C ALA A 470 -30.22 16.35 2.60
N GLY A 471 -31.02 16.37 3.69
CA GLY A 471 -31.01 17.43 4.70
C GLY A 471 -31.72 16.98 5.98
N LEU A 472 -31.33 17.37 7.20
CA LEU A 472 -31.01 18.71 7.72
C LEU A 472 -29.69 18.78 8.53
N ALA A 473 -28.90 17.74 8.39
CA ALA A 473 -27.61 17.48 9.00
C ALA A 473 -26.82 16.56 8.05
N ALA A 474 -27.18 16.53 6.76
CA ALA A 474 -26.60 15.59 5.80
C ALA A 474 -25.17 16.04 5.47
N SER A 475 -24.19 15.18 5.73
CA SER A 475 -22.74 15.32 5.42
C SER A 475 -22.30 16.70 4.91
N ALA A 476 -21.58 17.48 5.73
CA ALA A 476 -20.81 18.60 5.21
C ALA A 476 -20.03 18.11 3.98
N PRO A 477 -20.20 18.72 2.78
CA PRO A 477 -19.56 18.22 1.58
C PRO A 477 -18.07 18.05 1.83
N LEU A 478 -17.46 17.03 1.23
CA LEU A 478 -16.01 16.90 1.27
C LEU A 478 -15.42 18.17 0.68
N ARG A 479 -14.62 18.87 1.48
CA ARG A 479 -13.95 20.10 1.07
C ARG A 479 -12.60 19.80 0.43
N ALA A 480 -12.09 20.75 -0.35
CA ALA A 480 -10.79 20.60 -1.01
C ALA A 480 -9.63 20.39 0.00
N ASP A 481 -9.69 21.04 1.17
CA ASP A 481 -8.69 20.90 2.25
C ASP A 481 -8.78 19.56 2.99
N GLU A 482 -9.86 18.79 2.82
CA GLU A 482 -10.06 17.49 3.47
C GLU A 482 -9.55 16.31 2.61
N LEU A 483 -9.14 16.58 1.36
CA LEU A 483 -8.56 15.57 0.47
C LEU A 483 -7.30 14.95 1.10
N PRO A 484 -7.16 13.61 1.14
CA PRO A 484 -6.02 12.97 1.78
C PRO A 484 -4.69 13.35 1.10
N PRO A 485 -3.57 13.45 1.83
CA PRO A 485 -2.27 13.56 1.19
C PRO A 485 -2.01 12.31 0.32
N ARG A 486 -1.45 12.51 -0.89
CA ARG A 486 -1.08 11.43 -1.83
C ARG A 486 -2.22 10.52 -2.33
N TRP A 487 -3.50 10.91 -2.16
CA TRP A 487 -4.65 10.10 -2.58
C TRP A 487 -4.68 9.72 -4.08
N LEU A 488 -4.09 10.58 -4.94
CA LEU A 488 -3.93 10.38 -6.39
C LEU A 488 -2.60 9.71 -6.79
N GLU A 489 -1.73 9.33 -5.85
CA GLU A 489 -0.41 8.75 -6.16
C GLU A 489 -0.56 7.37 -6.83
N GLY A 490 0.10 7.18 -7.98
CA GLY A 490 0.01 5.95 -8.77
C GLY A 490 -1.36 5.71 -9.41
N ALA A 491 -2.22 6.72 -9.51
CA ALA A 491 -3.51 6.61 -10.19
C ALA A 491 -3.34 6.71 -11.72
N ALA A 492 -3.96 5.80 -12.46
CA ALA A 492 -4.07 5.90 -13.92
C ALA A 492 -5.33 6.65 -14.37
N LEU A 493 -6.34 6.71 -13.51
CA LEU A 493 -7.63 7.34 -13.80
C LEU A 493 -8.27 7.89 -12.52
N LEU A 494 -8.80 9.11 -12.60
CA LEU A 494 -9.69 9.72 -11.62
C LEU A 494 -11.12 9.73 -12.17
N HIS A 495 -12.04 9.02 -11.51
CA HIS A 495 -13.48 9.06 -11.77
C HIS A 495 -14.16 10.07 -10.84
N LEU A 496 -15.03 10.93 -11.39
CA LEU A 496 -15.80 11.95 -10.68
C LEU A 496 -17.30 11.82 -10.99
N ASP A 497 -18.16 11.77 -9.97
CA ASP A 497 -19.63 11.70 -10.12
C ASP A 497 -20.36 13.07 -10.03
N GLY A 498 -19.58 14.15 -10.01
CA GLY A 498 -20.07 15.53 -9.86
C GLY A 498 -20.57 15.90 -8.46
N ARG A 499 -20.43 15.04 -7.44
CA ARG A 499 -20.65 15.40 -6.02
C ARG A 499 -19.39 15.97 -5.38
N HIS A 500 -19.55 16.56 -4.20
CA HIS A 500 -18.46 17.24 -3.49
C HIS A 500 -17.75 18.28 -4.37
N ALA A 501 -18.51 19.19 -4.98
CA ALA A 501 -18.10 20.02 -6.11
C ALA A 501 -16.71 20.67 -5.96
N ASP A 502 -16.39 21.26 -4.80
CA ASP A 502 -15.10 21.91 -4.59
C ASP A 502 -13.94 20.90 -4.47
N ALA A 503 -14.16 19.76 -3.81
CA ALA A 503 -13.17 18.68 -3.74
C ALA A 503 -12.99 17.98 -5.11
N ALA A 504 -14.08 17.77 -5.86
CA ALA A 504 -14.03 17.22 -7.21
C ALA A 504 -13.23 18.14 -8.15
N LEU A 505 -13.47 19.45 -8.11
CA LEU A 505 -12.72 20.42 -8.91
C LEU A 505 -11.25 20.49 -8.51
N ALA A 506 -10.94 20.52 -7.21
CA ALA A 506 -9.57 20.48 -6.73
C ALA A 506 -8.85 19.18 -7.16
N GLY A 507 -9.54 18.04 -7.09
CA GLY A 507 -9.03 16.76 -7.53
C GLY A 507 -8.81 16.68 -9.03
N ALA A 508 -9.73 17.18 -9.85
CA ALA A 508 -9.59 17.27 -11.30
C ALA A 508 -8.35 18.12 -11.67
N ARG A 509 -8.18 19.29 -11.06
CA ARG A 509 -7.00 20.15 -11.30
C ARG A 509 -5.69 19.44 -10.95
N LEU A 510 -5.64 18.75 -9.81
CA LEU A 510 -4.46 17.99 -9.39
C LEU A 510 -4.18 16.79 -10.31
N ALA A 511 -5.23 16.09 -10.76
CA ALA A 511 -5.10 15.00 -11.71
C ALA A 511 -4.49 15.48 -13.02
N VAL A 512 -5.01 16.58 -13.57
CA VAL A 512 -4.46 17.22 -14.78
C VAL A 512 -3.00 17.63 -14.60
N GLN A 513 -2.65 18.23 -13.46
CA GLN A 513 -1.25 18.61 -13.16
C GLN A 513 -0.30 17.41 -13.09
N ARG A 514 -0.82 16.22 -12.73
CA ARG A 514 -0.04 14.99 -12.58
C ARG A 514 -0.15 14.05 -13.78
N GLY A 515 -0.82 14.46 -14.87
CA GLY A 515 -1.07 13.62 -16.03
C GLY A 515 -2.00 12.43 -15.77
N VAL A 516 -2.80 12.46 -14.70
CA VAL A 516 -3.84 11.46 -14.43
C VAL A 516 -5.08 11.82 -15.22
N ARG A 517 -5.60 10.86 -16.00
CA ARG A 517 -6.79 11.08 -16.83
C ARG A 517 -8.06 11.19 -15.98
N VAL A 518 -8.99 12.02 -16.41
CA VAL A 518 -10.24 12.30 -15.70
C VAL A 518 -11.44 11.76 -16.48
N LEU A 519 -12.17 10.83 -15.86
CA LEU A 519 -13.48 10.35 -16.31
C LEU A 519 -14.57 11.03 -15.49
N LEU A 520 -15.44 11.77 -16.15
CA LEU A 520 -16.53 12.50 -15.52
C LEU A 520 -17.89 11.82 -15.83
N ASP A 521 -18.61 11.43 -14.78
CA ASP A 521 -19.99 10.97 -14.82
C ASP A 521 -20.96 12.14 -14.57
N VAL A 522 -21.91 12.33 -15.49
CA VAL A 522 -22.90 13.42 -15.42
C VAL A 522 -24.33 12.93 -15.72
N GLU A 523 -25.17 12.92 -14.68
CA GLU A 523 -26.60 12.61 -14.80
C GLU A 523 -27.52 13.84 -14.79
N ARG A 524 -27.03 14.97 -14.26
CA ARG A 524 -27.73 16.26 -14.21
C ARG A 524 -26.72 17.39 -13.99
N PRO A 525 -27.08 18.65 -14.33
CA PRO A 525 -26.25 19.80 -13.98
C PRO A 525 -26.02 19.94 -12.47
N ARG A 526 -24.80 20.31 -12.09
CA ARG A 526 -24.35 20.48 -10.71
C ARG A 526 -23.40 21.68 -10.61
N PRO A 527 -23.20 22.25 -9.41
CA PRO A 527 -22.19 23.29 -9.21
C PRO A 527 -20.83 22.84 -9.73
N ARG A 528 -20.05 23.78 -10.30
CA ARG A 528 -18.72 23.55 -10.91
C ARG A 528 -18.72 22.68 -12.17
N LEU A 529 -19.88 22.32 -12.76
CA LEU A 529 -19.94 21.44 -13.93
C LEU A 529 -19.11 21.95 -15.12
N ALA A 530 -19.24 23.23 -15.49
CA ALA A 530 -18.49 23.80 -16.61
C ALA A 530 -16.96 23.65 -16.42
N GLU A 531 -16.49 23.91 -15.19
CA GLU A 531 -15.07 23.78 -14.84
C GLU A 531 -14.60 22.31 -14.85
N LEU A 532 -15.48 21.37 -14.47
CA LEU A 532 -15.19 19.94 -14.55
C LEU A 532 -15.18 19.43 -16.00
N LEU A 533 -16.10 19.88 -16.85
CA LEU A 533 -16.14 19.51 -18.28
C LEU A 533 -14.88 19.99 -19.02
N ALA A 534 -14.34 21.17 -18.67
CA ALA A 534 -13.08 21.67 -19.23
C ALA A 534 -11.86 20.77 -18.85
N LEU A 535 -11.94 20.09 -17.71
CA LEU A 535 -10.85 19.25 -17.17
C LEU A 535 -11.02 17.75 -17.45
N ALA A 536 -12.16 17.33 -18.00
CA ALA A 536 -12.46 15.92 -18.24
C ALA A 536 -11.84 15.42 -19.56
N ASP A 537 -11.11 14.31 -19.51
CA ASP A 537 -10.60 13.62 -20.70
C ASP A 537 -11.67 12.72 -21.33
N PHE A 538 -12.61 12.22 -20.51
CA PHE A 538 -13.72 11.38 -20.92
C PHE A 538 -14.97 11.80 -20.17
N VAL A 539 -16.12 11.81 -20.84
CA VAL A 539 -17.41 12.10 -20.20
C VAL A 539 -18.40 10.99 -20.52
N VAL A 540 -19.07 10.47 -19.50
CA VAL A 540 -20.22 9.57 -19.65
C VAL A 540 -21.43 10.28 -19.07
N SER A 541 -22.52 10.31 -19.82
CA SER A 541 -23.74 11.01 -19.44
C SER A 541 -24.99 10.15 -19.64
N SER A 542 -26.02 10.43 -18.85
CA SER A 542 -27.34 9.83 -19.08
C SER A 542 -28.05 10.47 -20.29
N ALA A 543 -28.97 9.74 -20.93
CA ALA A 543 -29.72 10.22 -22.09
C ALA A 543 -30.38 11.60 -21.89
N ASP A 544 -30.85 11.88 -20.67
CA ASP A 544 -31.52 13.14 -20.34
C ASP A 544 -30.58 14.31 -20.04
N PHE A 545 -29.30 14.06 -19.75
CA PHE A 545 -28.38 15.08 -19.28
C PHE A 545 -28.17 16.22 -20.30
N PRO A 546 -27.90 15.97 -21.60
CA PRO A 546 -27.70 17.05 -22.57
C PRO A 546 -28.90 18.00 -22.67
N ARG A 547 -30.13 17.45 -22.61
CA ARG A 547 -31.36 18.23 -22.59
C ARG A 547 -31.48 19.10 -21.34
N LYS A 548 -31.16 18.54 -20.16
CA LYS A 548 -31.18 19.28 -18.89
C LYS A 548 -30.16 20.43 -18.89
N LEU A 549 -28.96 20.18 -19.40
CA LEU A 549 -27.91 21.18 -19.53
C LEU A 549 -28.31 22.31 -20.49
N ALA A 550 -28.87 21.96 -21.66
CA ALA A 550 -29.36 22.95 -22.62
C ALA A 550 -30.47 23.84 -22.04
N ALA A 551 -31.39 23.27 -21.27
CA ALA A 551 -32.47 24.04 -20.64
C ALA A 551 -31.96 25.02 -19.56
N GLU A 552 -30.94 24.62 -18.80
CA GLU A 552 -30.31 25.48 -17.77
C GLU A 552 -29.55 26.65 -18.40
N GLU A 553 -28.81 26.40 -19.49
CA GLU A 553 -28.08 27.43 -20.22
C GLU A 553 -29.01 28.40 -20.99
N ALA A 554 -30.18 27.93 -21.41
CA ALA A 554 -31.17 28.73 -22.14
C ALA A 554 -32.09 29.58 -21.23
N ALA A 555 -31.80 29.70 -19.93
CA ALA A 555 -32.58 30.47 -18.96
C ALA A 555 -34.08 30.10 -18.88
N GLY A 556 -34.41 28.80 -18.89
CA GLY A 556 -35.74 28.29 -18.51
C GLY A 556 -36.70 27.93 -19.66
N GLY A 557 -36.22 27.87 -20.90
CA GLY A 557 -36.99 27.32 -22.03
C GLY A 557 -36.66 25.84 -22.26
N GLY A 558 -37.69 24.98 -22.35
CA GLY A 558 -37.52 23.56 -22.66
C GLY A 558 -36.77 23.38 -23.98
N GLY A 559 -35.52 22.92 -23.91
CA GLY A 559 -34.69 22.67 -25.09
C GLY A 559 -35.36 21.66 -26.02
N ALA A 560 -35.22 21.88 -27.33
CA ALA A 560 -35.66 20.92 -28.33
C ALA A 560 -35.07 19.53 -28.02
N PRO A 561 -35.81 18.43 -28.26
CA PRO A 561 -35.28 17.09 -28.07
C PRO A 561 -34.03 16.91 -28.95
N LEU A 562 -32.91 16.59 -28.31
CA LEU A 562 -31.66 16.23 -28.98
C LEU A 562 -31.66 14.72 -29.18
N SER A 563 -31.28 14.25 -30.37
CA SER A 563 -30.88 12.86 -30.54
C SER A 563 -29.67 12.52 -29.66
N ALA A 564 -29.37 11.25 -29.47
CA ALA A 564 -28.21 10.82 -28.66
C ALA A 564 -26.89 11.38 -29.22
N GLU A 565 -26.74 11.37 -30.54
CA GLU A 565 -25.58 11.91 -31.26
C GLU A 565 -25.46 13.43 -31.12
N GLU A 566 -26.57 14.17 -31.26
CA GLU A 566 -26.60 15.62 -31.06
C GLU A 566 -26.32 15.97 -29.60
N GLY A 567 -26.84 15.19 -28.65
CA GLY A 567 -26.57 15.33 -27.22
C GLY A 567 -25.09 15.11 -26.89
N ALA A 568 -24.47 14.07 -27.45
CA ALA A 568 -23.04 13.81 -27.30
C ALA A 568 -22.21 14.96 -27.91
N ALA A 569 -22.56 15.44 -29.10
CA ALA A 569 -21.91 16.59 -29.75
C ALA A 569 -22.06 17.87 -28.92
N PHE A 570 -23.24 18.11 -28.37
CA PHE A 570 -23.54 19.27 -27.52
C PHE A 570 -22.65 19.29 -26.27
N VAL A 571 -22.51 18.16 -25.58
CA VAL A 571 -21.64 18.07 -24.40
C VAL A 571 -20.16 18.11 -24.79
N LEU A 572 -19.76 17.45 -25.88
CA LEU A 572 -18.37 17.48 -26.37
C LEU A 572 -17.93 18.91 -26.73
N GLY A 573 -18.84 19.72 -27.28
CA GLY A 573 -18.59 21.14 -27.57
C GLY A 573 -18.30 22.01 -26.34
N ARG A 574 -18.66 21.54 -25.13
CA ARG A 574 -18.37 22.20 -23.84
C ARG A 574 -17.11 21.65 -23.16
N CYS A 575 -16.49 20.63 -23.74
CA CYS A 575 -15.27 20.03 -23.24
C CYS A 575 -14.07 20.56 -24.01
N GLU A 576 -13.09 21.11 -23.30
CA GLU A 576 -11.86 21.62 -23.91
C GLU A 576 -10.92 20.50 -24.36
N ARG A 577 -10.86 19.41 -23.59
CA ARG A 577 -9.88 18.33 -23.78
C ARG A 577 -10.47 16.95 -24.01
N ALA A 578 -11.77 16.77 -23.78
CA ALA A 578 -12.35 15.43 -23.80
C ALA A 578 -12.09 14.75 -25.15
N ALA A 579 -11.46 13.58 -25.08
CA ALA A 579 -11.21 12.73 -26.24
C ALA A 579 -12.52 12.20 -26.81
N TRP A 580 -13.48 11.88 -25.94
CA TRP A 580 -14.83 11.48 -26.34
C TRP A 580 -15.87 11.78 -25.25
N VAL A 581 -17.13 11.87 -25.69
CA VAL A 581 -18.32 11.91 -24.82
C VAL A 581 -19.24 10.74 -25.18
N CYS A 582 -19.71 10.02 -24.17
CA CYS A 582 -20.67 8.94 -24.29
C CYS A 582 -22.02 9.33 -23.66
N VAL A 583 -23.11 8.94 -24.32
CA VAL A 583 -24.49 9.03 -23.83
C VAL A 583 -25.02 7.60 -23.70
N THR A 584 -25.38 7.20 -22.48
CA THR A 584 -26.00 5.89 -22.22
C THR A 584 -27.52 5.95 -22.44
N LEU A 585 -28.07 4.95 -23.12
CA LEU A 585 -29.45 4.87 -23.60
C LEU A 585 -30.23 3.69 -23.02
N GLY A 586 -29.76 3.10 -21.91
CA GLY A 586 -30.44 1.96 -21.28
C GLY A 586 -30.48 0.74 -22.18
N GLU A 587 -31.69 0.25 -22.49
CA GLU A 587 -31.91 -0.92 -23.34
C GLU A 587 -31.48 -0.74 -24.80
N GLU A 588 -31.29 0.49 -25.26
CA GLU A 588 -30.74 0.79 -26.58
C GLU A 588 -29.19 0.80 -26.63
N GLY A 589 -28.54 0.64 -25.47
CA GLY A 589 -27.08 0.62 -25.35
C GLY A 589 -26.49 2.01 -25.12
N CYS A 590 -25.53 2.42 -25.95
CA CYS A 590 -24.89 3.74 -25.83
C CYS A 590 -24.34 4.27 -27.15
N VAL A 591 -24.19 5.58 -27.22
CA VAL A 591 -23.57 6.32 -28.34
C VAL A 591 -22.42 7.16 -27.80
N ALA A 592 -21.26 7.08 -28.44
CA ALA A 592 -20.10 7.91 -28.10
C ALA A 592 -19.59 8.69 -29.32
N LEU A 593 -19.19 9.93 -29.09
CA LEU A 593 -18.60 10.81 -30.09
C LEU A 593 -17.14 11.10 -29.70
N GLU A 594 -16.20 10.66 -30.54
CA GLU A 594 -14.76 10.77 -30.35
C GLU A 594 -14.15 11.85 -31.26
N ARG A 595 -13.22 12.65 -30.74
CA ARG A 595 -12.44 13.60 -31.54
C ARG A 595 -11.38 12.84 -32.35
N THR A 596 -11.27 13.18 -33.62
CA THR A 596 -10.26 12.61 -34.53
C THR A 596 -9.08 13.55 -34.69
N GLU A 597 -7.90 13.01 -35.02
CA GLU A 597 -6.67 13.80 -35.25
C GLU A 597 -6.83 14.87 -36.35
N GLY A 598 -7.76 14.67 -37.29
CA GLY A 598 -8.08 15.63 -38.36
C GLY A 598 -9.05 16.74 -37.98
N GLY A 599 -9.40 16.90 -36.69
CA GLY A 599 -10.33 17.94 -36.21
C GLY A 599 -11.82 17.63 -36.42
N GLY A 600 -12.17 16.47 -36.96
CA GLY A 600 -13.55 15.97 -37.04
C GLY A 600 -13.94 15.09 -35.86
N THR A 601 -15.16 14.52 -35.91
CA THR A 601 -15.64 13.57 -34.92
C THR A 601 -16.00 12.21 -35.53
N ARG A 602 -15.85 11.14 -34.74
CA ARG A 602 -16.27 9.77 -35.09
C ARG A 602 -17.33 9.30 -34.11
N CYS A 603 -18.45 8.81 -34.62
CA CYS A 603 -19.53 8.25 -33.81
C CYS A 603 -19.36 6.72 -33.69
N THR A 604 -19.45 6.21 -32.47
CA THR A 604 -19.45 4.77 -32.16
C THR A 604 -20.74 4.44 -31.41
N ARG A 605 -21.52 3.49 -31.92
CA ARG A 605 -22.74 2.99 -31.27
C ARG A 605 -22.54 1.55 -30.85
N VAL A 606 -22.91 1.23 -29.61
CA VAL A 606 -22.86 -0.12 -29.05
C VAL A 606 -24.25 -0.45 -28.53
N ALA A 607 -24.83 -1.56 -29.01
CA ALA A 607 -26.12 -2.04 -28.53
C ALA A 607 -26.03 -2.53 -27.08
N ALA A 608 -27.15 -2.53 -26.35
CA ALA A 608 -27.19 -3.14 -25.03
C ALA A 608 -26.82 -4.63 -25.11
N ALA A 609 -26.09 -5.12 -24.11
CA ALA A 609 -25.81 -6.53 -24.00
C ALA A 609 -27.11 -7.28 -23.61
N PRO A 610 -27.28 -8.54 -24.05
CA PRO A 610 -28.42 -9.35 -23.64
C PRO A 610 -28.42 -9.53 -22.13
N LEU A 611 -29.61 -9.52 -21.53
CA LEU A 611 -29.79 -9.83 -20.12
C LEU A 611 -29.42 -11.29 -19.85
N GLN A 612 -28.85 -11.54 -18.67
CA GLN A 612 -28.39 -12.90 -18.32
C GLN A 612 -29.51 -13.79 -17.77
N THR A 613 -30.71 -13.26 -17.58
CA THR A 613 -31.86 -13.97 -17.03
C THR A 613 -33.07 -13.90 -17.96
N GLU A 614 -33.83 -14.99 -18.06
CA GLU A 614 -35.03 -15.10 -18.92
C GLU A 614 -36.19 -14.20 -18.47
N GLY A 615 -36.11 -13.58 -17.29
CA GLY A 615 -37.18 -12.79 -16.66
C GLY A 615 -37.19 -11.29 -16.98
N GLY A 616 -36.31 -10.81 -17.86
CA GLY A 616 -36.20 -9.37 -18.16
C GLY A 616 -35.47 -8.57 -17.06
N VAL A 617 -35.57 -7.23 -17.13
CA VAL A 617 -34.92 -6.34 -16.14
C VAL A 617 -35.57 -6.56 -14.77
N ARG A 618 -34.76 -6.95 -13.79
CA ARG A 618 -35.20 -7.16 -12.42
C ARG A 618 -35.15 -5.86 -11.60
N ASP A 619 -34.05 -5.13 -11.70
CA ASP A 619 -33.85 -3.83 -11.08
C ASP A 619 -32.77 -3.05 -11.86
N SER A 620 -33.11 -1.86 -12.37
CA SER A 620 -32.16 -1.03 -13.13
C SER A 620 -31.35 -0.05 -12.26
N THR A 621 -31.52 -0.11 -10.95
CA THR A 621 -30.77 0.72 -10.00
C THR A 621 -29.27 0.43 -10.11
N GLY A 622 -28.45 1.48 -10.22
CA GLY A 622 -26.99 1.36 -10.32
C GLY A 622 -26.46 0.88 -11.68
N ALA A 623 -27.31 0.64 -12.69
CA ALA A 623 -26.85 0.19 -14.02
C ALA A 623 -25.87 1.18 -14.70
N GLY A 624 -26.11 2.49 -14.55
CA GLY A 624 -25.20 3.52 -15.04
C GLY A 624 -23.85 3.48 -14.31
N ASP A 625 -23.86 3.38 -12.98
CA ASP A 625 -22.65 3.28 -12.17
C ASP A 625 -21.85 2.00 -12.52
N ALA A 626 -22.53 0.89 -12.80
CA ALA A 626 -21.93 -0.35 -13.27
C ALA A 626 -21.23 -0.17 -14.63
N PHE A 627 -21.89 0.52 -15.58
CA PHE A 627 -21.28 0.90 -16.86
C PHE A 627 -20.02 1.73 -16.64
N ILE A 628 -20.09 2.75 -15.79
CA ILE A 628 -19.01 3.70 -15.53
C ILE A 628 -17.82 3.03 -14.84
N GLY A 629 -18.06 2.20 -13.82
CA GLY A 629 -17.00 1.45 -13.14
C GLY A 629 -16.26 0.50 -14.10
N ALA A 630 -16.98 -0.15 -15.00
CA ALA A 630 -16.40 -0.98 -16.04
C ALA A 630 -15.63 -0.16 -17.10
N ALA A 631 -16.18 0.98 -17.51
CA ALA A 631 -15.50 1.92 -18.39
C ALA A 631 -14.21 2.46 -17.76
N ALA A 632 -14.21 2.74 -16.46
CA ALA A 632 -13.04 3.16 -15.71
C ALA A 632 -11.92 2.11 -15.75
N VAL A 633 -12.26 0.82 -15.60
CA VAL A 633 -11.30 -0.28 -15.73
C VAL A 633 -10.73 -0.34 -17.15
N GLY A 634 -11.58 -0.31 -18.17
CA GLY A 634 -11.13 -0.34 -19.56
C GLY A 634 -10.22 0.84 -19.90
N LEU A 635 -10.59 2.05 -19.46
CA LEU A 635 -9.77 3.25 -19.66
C LEU A 635 -8.44 3.15 -18.93
N SER A 636 -8.42 2.71 -17.66
CA SER A 636 -7.20 2.54 -16.87
C SER A 636 -6.17 1.60 -17.53
N ARG A 637 -6.66 0.67 -18.37
CA ARG A 637 -5.87 -0.29 -19.16
C ARG A 637 -5.57 0.15 -20.58
N GLY A 638 -6.04 1.35 -20.97
CA GLY A 638 -5.81 1.88 -22.31
C GLY A 638 -6.60 1.15 -23.40
N LEU A 639 -7.74 0.53 -23.06
CA LEU A 639 -8.58 -0.13 -24.06
C LEU A 639 -9.13 0.87 -25.08
N PRO A 640 -9.29 0.47 -26.36
CA PRO A 640 -9.97 1.28 -27.37
C PRO A 640 -11.41 1.61 -26.96
N LEU A 641 -11.94 2.76 -27.39
CA LEU A 641 -13.29 3.23 -27.06
C LEU A 641 -14.37 2.16 -27.24
N ALA A 642 -14.40 1.48 -28.39
CA ALA A 642 -15.40 0.45 -28.67
C ALA A 642 -15.39 -0.71 -27.65
N GLU A 643 -14.21 -1.07 -27.14
CA GLU A 643 -14.04 -2.11 -26.11
C GLU A 643 -14.47 -1.63 -24.73
N VAL A 644 -14.14 -0.38 -24.39
CA VAL A 644 -14.60 0.30 -23.16
C VAL A 644 -16.13 0.31 -23.10
N LEU A 645 -16.79 0.70 -24.20
CA LEU A 645 -18.25 0.76 -24.29
C LEU A 645 -18.89 -0.63 -24.21
N ARG A 646 -18.31 -1.64 -24.89
CA ARG A 646 -18.82 -3.01 -24.86
C ARG A 646 -18.74 -3.62 -23.47
N LEU A 647 -17.62 -3.42 -22.78
CA LEU A 647 -17.43 -3.86 -21.41
C LEU A 647 -18.45 -3.17 -20.48
N GLY A 648 -18.62 -1.85 -20.61
CA GLY A 648 -19.62 -1.07 -19.89
C GLY A 648 -21.04 -1.58 -20.08
N ALA A 649 -21.46 -1.79 -21.33
CA ALA A 649 -22.80 -2.28 -21.67
C ALA A 649 -23.07 -3.67 -21.09
N HIS A 650 -22.08 -4.56 -21.10
CA HIS A 650 -22.21 -5.90 -20.52
C HIS A 650 -22.38 -5.86 -19.00
N VAL A 651 -21.54 -5.09 -18.30
CA VAL A 651 -21.57 -5.00 -16.84
C VAL A 651 -22.86 -4.32 -16.35
N ALA A 652 -23.37 -3.33 -17.10
CA ALA A 652 -24.67 -2.73 -16.83
C ALA A 652 -25.83 -3.73 -16.98
N ALA A 653 -25.86 -4.50 -18.07
CA ALA A 653 -26.89 -5.51 -18.31
C ALA A 653 -26.86 -6.64 -17.26
N ALA A 654 -25.67 -7.07 -16.85
CA ALA A 654 -25.51 -8.03 -15.76
C ALA A 654 -26.08 -7.48 -14.44
N ASN A 655 -25.78 -6.22 -14.10
CA ASN A 655 -26.33 -5.59 -12.90
C ASN A 655 -27.86 -5.53 -12.91
N CYS A 656 -28.48 -5.26 -14.07
CA CYS A 656 -29.93 -5.23 -14.23
C CYS A 656 -30.65 -6.56 -13.92
N SER A 657 -29.90 -7.66 -13.79
CA SER A 657 -30.44 -9.02 -13.62
C SER A 657 -30.63 -9.41 -12.14
N ALA A 658 -30.24 -8.56 -11.18
CA ALA A 658 -30.34 -8.82 -9.74
C ALA A 658 -30.92 -7.62 -8.97
N ASP A 659 -31.33 -7.83 -7.71
CA ASP A 659 -31.91 -6.77 -6.88
C ASP A 659 -30.83 -5.82 -6.33
N GLY A 660 -31.10 -4.51 -6.35
CA GLY A 660 -30.28 -3.48 -5.72
C GLY A 660 -29.16 -2.93 -6.59
N ALA A 661 -28.60 -1.80 -6.15
CA ALA A 661 -27.65 -1.01 -6.93
C ALA A 661 -26.34 -1.73 -7.31
N ARG A 662 -25.98 -2.82 -6.61
CA ARG A 662 -24.74 -3.59 -6.77
C ARG A 662 -24.98 -5.08 -6.95
N GLY A 663 -26.25 -5.51 -6.95
CA GLY A 663 -26.62 -6.91 -6.76
C GLY A 663 -26.10 -7.83 -7.88
N GLY A 664 -26.00 -7.32 -9.10
CA GLY A 664 -25.64 -8.11 -10.28
C GLY A 664 -24.33 -7.69 -10.94
N MET A 665 -23.54 -6.81 -10.31
CA MET A 665 -22.22 -6.45 -10.85
C MET A 665 -21.30 -7.68 -10.83
N PRO A 666 -20.80 -8.15 -11.99
CA PRO A 666 -20.01 -9.37 -12.06
C PRO A 666 -18.58 -9.15 -11.52
N HIS A 667 -18.04 -10.20 -10.91
CA HIS A 667 -16.61 -10.35 -10.70
C HIS A 667 -15.89 -10.69 -12.00
N LEU A 668 -14.58 -10.42 -12.06
CA LEU A 668 -13.74 -10.68 -13.24
C LEU A 668 -13.89 -12.12 -13.79
N HIS A 669 -14.04 -13.11 -12.91
CA HIS A 669 -14.17 -14.51 -13.30
C HIS A 669 -15.54 -14.88 -13.86
N GLU A 670 -16.55 -14.03 -13.65
CA GLU A 670 -17.93 -14.20 -14.15
C GLU A 670 -18.12 -13.56 -15.53
N LEU A 671 -17.19 -12.70 -15.96
CA LEU A 671 -17.21 -12.14 -17.31
C LEU A 671 -17.02 -13.21 -18.39
N PRO A 672 -17.67 -13.08 -19.56
CA PRO A 672 -17.38 -13.89 -20.75
C PRO A 672 -15.89 -13.90 -21.06
N ALA A 673 -15.38 -15.02 -21.59
CA ALA A 673 -13.95 -15.21 -21.85
C ALA A 673 -13.34 -14.09 -22.73
N GLU A 674 -14.08 -13.62 -23.72
CA GLU A 674 -13.67 -12.53 -24.61
C GLU A 674 -13.46 -11.21 -23.84
N LEU A 675 -14.42 -10.81 -23.01
CA LEU A 675 -14.30 -9.58 -22.19
C LEU A 675 -13.26 -9.73 -21.09
N ARG A 676 -13.12 -10.94 -20.53
CA ARG A 676 -12.08 -11.24 -19.55
C ARG A 676 -10.68 -11.16 -20.16
N ALA A 677 -10.51 -11.57 -21.41
CA ALA A 677 -9.24 -11.48 -22.12
C ALA A 677 -8.80 -10.02 -22.34
N LEU A 678 -9.75 -9.10 -22.60
CA LEU A 678 -9.47 -7.65 -22.64
C LEU A 678 -8.89 -7.14 -21.31
N LEU A 679 -9.19 -7.85 -20.22
CA LEU A 679 -8.86 -7.49 -18.86
C LEU A 679 -7.71 -8.33 -18.26
N ALA A 680 -7.14 -9.27 -19.02
CA ALA A 680 -6.05 -10.14 -18.56
C ALA A 680 -4.66 -9.68 -19.03
N GLY A 681 -4.61 -8.76 -20.00
CA GLY A 681 -3.39 -8.06 -20.44
C GLY A 681 -3.18 -6.76 -19.68
#